data_AF-A0A843SW68-F1
#
_entry.id   AF-A0A843SW68-F1
#
_cell.length_a   1.000
_cell.length_b   1.000
_cell.length_c   1.000
_cell.angle_alpha   90.00
_cell.angle_beta   90.00
_cell.angle_gamma   90.00
#
_symmetry.space_group_name_H-M   'P 1'
#
loop_
_entity.id
_entity.type
_entity.pdbx_description
1 polymer ?
#
loop_
_entity_poly.entity_id
_entity_poly.type
_entity_poly.pdbx_seq_one_letter_code
_entity_poly.pdbx_strand_id
1 'polypeptide(L)'
;MPAKRKLAVPDHIQIRLVQVEFLRPGPPHNQLLSPLTQYLAISGDAGAGVVTVPYEHATFERRLRELRYETGDPGDRQAMLHATGVEMGRILGAVPGLPGALATDPNRPGTLIHLRLTLSASELALLPFEIAKAPISPTSTAESCLSIQSRPPVCVTRNIRTVSPEGVVWPEHPRVLFVAGHPDTVPYAEHREVLLEAIRPFQRPGGDDLASSESGAREQFGGLLTILIDPTLTDVFRECRDGGYTHVHILTHGDVSDTSQDAYGLVLRGEDDAPEVVSGERFASALTSIGSVVIHRPTVVTVASCDSGNVGTVIIPGASFAHALHQAGVPLVVASQFPLSKEGFVPLAATLYEGLLWGEHPLVLLQQVRAELHARYTSTWHDWASLVVYEALPYGLNEQLESLRYVQGKRAIDAALEQSDLAIRDAASPTKETFTALGSALERAVDRLPTEGQFAIESVGLRASASKRLAERAFTLGSEARENRLDAVACLELLERARLDYERAVRALFVNGPGAIQRVVSLHWVLVQAESLGLVLGHPSAEGRWAAAKLSADLYLDHAMTEQRAWAVASLAELWLIRLGDPDLPPAEGRDFSERVVQHARELQRLCVGGDQFPGMSTRRQFERYVSWWGSPRFEAALGTRGIQRGATWRGESGIVETAKRVVSLLEWREEPGGAPFPPPPAIARSAVSRRTTAPAVHLGPPHRSAAARFVTIEMLEAGHGDCLWIEYGDGRTTHRWLNDCGTQQTARELLRRVDQVPENERRLELFVMTHIDSDHIGGALPFFRAVKNGLTFGDVWFNGWRHLSGRLGARQGEMFSTAIQDFELPWNAWREGRAIVIDSDQLPVCVLPGGMTLTLLSPTPGQLKKLAPVWAREMKRYGLQPGSRVDYSRLLKGHTSASTDIEALADTPFAGDGGAPNGTSIGLLAEYAGMSALFGADAHAPVLVASIRKLLGQRGVERLRLDAFKVSHHGSQNNVTAELIQLLDCRRYLISTNGEHFSHPDRQAIARILKYGGAGVELYFNFRSKHNEIWARPDLQEKYGYRAHYPGADRKGTIVSLGG
;
A
#
# COMPACT_ATOMS: atom_id res chain seq x y z
N MET A 1 25.32 2.48 35.99
CA MET A 1 25.26 3.90 35.57
C MET A 1 23.80 4.34 35.60
N PRO A 2 23.47 5.52 36.14
CA PRO A 2 22.08 5.97 36.16
C PRO A 2 21.62 6.14 34.71
N ALA A 3 20.53 5.46 34.35
CA ALA A 3 19.89 5.60 33.06
C ALA A 3 19.65 7.09 32.81
N LYS A 4 20.38 7.66 31.84
CA LYS A 4 20.05 8.98 31.31
C LYS A 4 18.60 8.89 30.88
N ARG A 5 17.69 9.57 31.59
CA ARG A 5 16.37 9.92 31.06
C ARG A 5 16.66 10.57 29.71
N LYS A 6 16.49 9.84 28.59
CA LYS A 6 16.29 10.46 27.28
C LYS A 6 15.23 11.53 27.53
N LEU A 7 15.51 12.79 27.18
CA LEU A 7 14.49 13.83 27.22
C LEU A 7 13.27 13.24 26.52
N ALA A 8 12.16 13.09 27.25
CA ALA A 8 10.91 12.65 26.66
C ALA A 8 10.61 13.66 25.55
N VAL A 9 10.76 13.21 24.30
CA VAL A 9 10.31 13.96 23.14
C VAL A 9 8.81 14.12 23.35
N PRO A 10 8.27 15.34 23.39
CA PRO A 10 6.84 15.52 23.61
C PRO A 10 6.06 14.70 22.58
N ASP A 11 5.03 13.96 23.03
CA ASP A 11 4.23 13.00 22.25
C ASP A 11 3.70 13.60 20.92
N HIS A 12 3.65 14.93 20.81
CA HIS A 12 3.43 15.67 19.58
C HIS A 12 4.46 16.78 19.35
N ILE A 13 5.51 16.52 18.57
CA ILE A 13 6.27 17.59 17.91
C ILE A 13 5.39 18.18 16.80
N GLN A 14 5.04 19.45 16.91
CA GLN A 14 4.43 20.17 15.79
C GLN A 14 5.47 20.37 14.69
N ILE A 15 5.11 20.04 13.45
CA ILE A 15 6.00 20.21 12.30
C ILE A 15 5.38 21.26 11.37
N ARG A 16 6.15 22.30 11.06
CA ARG A 16 5.77 23.34 10.10
C ARG A 16 6.60 23.17 8.83
N LEU A 17 5.93 22.84 7.72
CA LEU A 17 6.57 22.80 6.40
C LEU A 17 6.83 24.22 5.89
N VAL A 18 8.08 24.47 5.50
CA VAL A 18 8.53 25.65 4.74
C VAL A 18 9.12 25.13 3.45
N GLN A 19 8.41 25.32 2.35
CA GLN A 19 8.84 24.86 1.03
C GLN A 19 9.50 25.99 0.25
N VAL A 20 10.69 25.71 -0.29
CA VAL A 20 11.43 26.58 -1.19
C VAL A 20 11.61 25.86 -2.52
N GLU A 21 11.21 26.50 -3.61
CA GLU A 21 11.45 25.98 -4.96
C GLU A 21 12.48 26.83 -5.68
N PHE A 22 13.55 26.20 -6.18
CA PHE A 22 14.51 26.83 -7.07
C PHE A 22 14.24 26.39 -8.51
N LEU A 23 13.92 27.36 -9.36
CA LEU A 23 13.50 27.19 -10.75
C LEU A 23 14.53 27.81 -11.70
N ARG A 24 14.95 27.05 -12.71
CA ARG A 24 15.75 27.57 -13.82
C ARG A 24 15.07 27.27 -15.16
N PRO A 25 14.96 28.23 -16.09
CA PRO A 25 14.50 27.94 -17.44
C PRO A 25 15.57 27.14 -18.23
N GLY A 26 15.12 26.20 -19.07
CA GLY A 26 15.99 25.37 -19.92
C GLY A 26 16.07 23.91 -19.47
N PRO A 27 16.95 23.09 -20.08
CA PRO A 27 17.11 21.69 -19.71
C PRO A 27 17.62 21.58 -18.25
N PRO A 28 17.20 20.56 -17.48
CA PRO A 28 17.55 20.41 -16.06
C PRO A 28 19.02 20.01 -15.82
N HIS A 29 19.76 19.65 -16.86
CA HIS A 29 21.15 19.18 -16.84
C HIS A 29 22.00 19.98 -17.86
N ASN A 30 23.31 19.69 -17.92
CA ASN A 30 24.24 20.26 -18.90
C ASN A 30 24.42 21.78 -18.74
N GLN A 31 24.31 22.28 -17.50
CA GLN A 31 24.70 23.65 -17.15
C GLN A 31 25.63 23.61 -15.95
N LEU A 32 26.75 24.31 -16.09
CA LEU A 32 27.72 24.50 -15.02
C LEU A 32 27.20 25.60 -14.09
N LEU A 33 27.61 25.54 -12.81
CA LEU A 33 27.40 26.66 -11.89
C LEU A 33 28.10 27.91 -12.46
N SER A 34 27.36 29.01 -12.51
CA SER A 34 27.88 30.32 -12.92
C SER A 34 27.23 31.44 -12.10
N PRO A 35 27.99 32.49 -11.73
CA PRO A 35 27.45 33.70 -11.10
C PRO A 35 26.46 34.47 -11.96
N LEU A 36 26.49 34.26 -13.28
CA LEU A 36 25.57 34.89 -14.23
C LEU A 36 24.23 34.16 -14.33
N THR A 37 24.15 32.91 -13.87
CA THR A 37 22.92 32.13 -13.92
C THR A 37 21.96 32.61 -12.84
N GLN A 38 20.79 33.07 -13.28
CA GLN A 38 19.70 33.52 -12.42
C GLN A 38 18.72 32.38 -12.18
N TYR A 39 18.48 32.08 -10.90
CA TYR A 39 17.49 31.12 -10.44
C TYR A 39 16.30 31.87 -9.88
N LEU A 40 15.09 31.47 -10.27
CA LEU A 40 13.87 31.97 -9.65
C LEU A 40 13.60 31.16 -8.39
N ALA A 41 13.53 31.81 -7.24
CA ALA A 41 13.26 31.17 -5.95
C ALA A 41 11.90 31.61 -5.40
N ILE A 42 11.11 30.64 -4.92
CA ILE A 42 9.76 30.87 -4.39
C ILE A 42 9.68 30.23 -3.01
N SER A 43 9.10 30.93 -2.03
CA SER A 43 8.91 30.43 -0.65
C SER A 43 7.52 30.81 -0.13
N GLY A 44 6.63 29.82 0.00
CA GLY A 44 5.26 30.04 0.49
C GLY A 44 4.49 31.08 -0.33
N ASP A 45 3.81 32.00 0.37
CA ASP A 45 2.99 33.06 -0.26
C ASP A 45 3.79 34.31 -0.67
N ALA A 46 5.12 34.32 -0.45
CA ALA A 46 5.95 35.43 -0.88
C ALA A 46 6.13 35.46 -2.41
N GLY A 47 6.30 36.66 -2.96
CA GLY A 47 6.58 36.84 -4.38
C GLY A 47 7.87 36.14 -4.81
N ALA A 48 7.93 35.70 -6.07
CA ALA A 48 9.12 35.04 -6.61
C ALA A 48 10.32 36.02 -6.67
N GLY A 49 11.48 35.56 -6.21
CA GLY A 49 12.73 36.34 -6.21
C GLY A 49 13.78 35.74 -7.13
N VAL A 50 14.80 36.53 -7.45
CA VAL A 50 15.96 36.06 -8.22
C VAL A 50 17.12 35.81 -7.27
N VAL A 51 17.70 34.61 -7.35
CA VAL A 51 18.86 34.16 -6.58
C VAL A 51 19.98 33.76 -7.54
N THR A 52 21.21 34.10 -7.19
CA THR A 52 22.42 33.73 -7.96
C THR A 52 23.39 32.98 -7.06
N VAL A 53 24.19 32.09 -7.64
CA VAL A 53 25.22 31.34 -6.92
C VAL A 53 26.57 32.01 -7.17
N PRO A 54 27.37 32.38 -6.14
CA PRO A 54 28.54 33.24 -6.31
C PRO A 54 29.79 32.50 -6.85
N TYR A 55 29.63 31.34 -7.49
CA TYR A 55 30.75 30.51 -7.92
C TYR A 55 30.69 30.15 -9.40
N GLU A 56 31.87 30.16 -10.00
CA GLU A 56 32.14 29.34 -11.18
C GLU A 56 32.28 27.87 -10.77
N HIS A 57 31.78 26.97 -11.60
CA HIS A 57 31.72 25.53 -11.30
C HIS A 57 33.03 24.91 -10.86
N ALA A 58 34.11 25.07 -11.63
CA ALA A 58 35.42 24.49 -11.29
C ALA A 58 35.96 25.00 -9.94
N THR A 59 35.68 26.25 -9.60
CA THR A 59 36.04 26.83 -8.29
C THR A 59 35.27 26.17 -7.17
N PHE A 60 33.97 25.91 -7.38
CA PHE A 60 33.13 25.25 -6.39
C PHE A 60 33.49 23.76 -6.22
N GLU A 61 33.80 23.05 -7.29
CA GLU A 61 34.28 21.65 -7.22
C GLU A 61 35.61 21.53 -6.47
N ARG A 62 36.55 22.47 -6.68
CA ARG A 62 37.80 22.51 -5.89
C ARG A 62 37.49 22.68 -4.40
N ARG A 63 36.56 23.58 -4.05
CA ARG A 63 36.14 23.80 -2.67
C ARG A 63 35.46 22.56 -2.05
N LEU A 64 34.60 21.86 -2.80
CA LEU A 64 34.01 20.60 -2.33
C LEU A 64 35.08 19.52 -2.11
N ARG A 65 36.11 19.46 -2.96
CA ARG A 65 37.27 18.56 -2.75
C ARG A 65 38.04 18.90 -1.49
N GLU A 66 38.31 20.18 -1.24
CA GLU A 66 39.02 20.64 -0.02
C GLU A 66 38.24 20.35 1.28
N LEU A 67 36.91 20.26 1.21
CA LEU A 67 36.07 19.83 2.34
C LEU A 67 36.15 18.32 2.62
N ARG A 68 36.69 17.50 1.70
CA ARG A 68 36.84 16.04 1.93
C ARG A 68 37.89 15.75 3.00
N TYR A 69 37.75 14.60 3.65
CA TYR A 69 38.63 14.20 4.75
C TYR A 69 40.07 13.85 4.33
N GLU A 70 40.31 13.56 3.05
CA GLU A 70 41.56 12.99 2.54
C GLU A 70 42.62 14.03 2.14
N THR A 71 42.24 15.30 1.94
CA THR A 71 43.05 16.25 1.16
C THR A 71 43.44 17.57 1.86
N GLY A 72 43.11 17.78 3.15
CA GLY A 72 43.30 19.09 3.80
C GLY A 72 43.65 19.06 5.29
N ASP A 73 44.28 20.14 5.77
CA ASP A 73 44.52 20.40 7.20
C ASP A 73 43.17 20.59 7.94
N PRO A 74 42.96 19.96 9.12
CA PRO A 74 41.70 20.08 9.85
C PRO A 74 41.27 21.51 10.19
N GLY A 75 42.21 22.42 10.46
CA GLY A 75 41.92 23.82 10.80
C GLY A 75 41.42 24.60 9.58
N ASP A 76 42.09 24.45 8.44
CA ASP A 76 41.69 25.06 7.18
C ASP A 76 40.31 24.57 6.71
N ARG A 77 40.01 23.28 6.92
CA ARG A 77 38.71 22.70 6.61
C ARG A 77 37.57 23.30 7.44
N GLN A 78 37.78 23.55 8.73
CA GLN A 78 36.75 24.15 9.59
C GLN A 78 36.47 25.61 9.21
N ALA A 79 37.51 26.38 8.87
CA ALA A 79 37.36 27.73 8.34
C ALA A 79 36.59 27.73 7.01
N MET A 80 36.89 26.79 6.13
CA MET A 80 36.19 26.64 4.85
C MET A 80 34.73 26.20 5.01
N LEU A 81 34.45 25.28 5.93
CA LEU A 81 33.08 24.86 6.28
C LEU A 81 32.28 26.06 6.78
N HIS A 82 32.87 26.88 7.65
CA HIS A 82 32.25 28.12 8.13
C HIS A 82 31.96 29.10 6.97
N ALA A 83 32.96 29.40 6.14
CA ALA A 83 32.81 30.33 5.02
C ALA A 83 31.74 29.87 4.02
N THR A 84 31.74 28.59 3.67
CA THR A 84 30.74 28.00 2.76
C THR A 84 29.35 28.03 3.39
N GLY A 85 29.24 27.77 4.70
CA GLY A 85 27.99 27.89 5.44
C GLY A 85 27.41 29.30 5.42
N VAL A 86 28.24 30.34 5.57
CA VAL A 86 27.82 31.74 5.46
C VAL A 86 27.27 32.03 4.06
N GLU A 87 27.94 31.55 3.02
CA GLU A 87 27.50 31.77 1.64
C GLU A 87 26.21 31.02 1.31
N MET A 88 26.05 29.76 1.75
CA MET A 88 24.77 29.04 1.63
C MET A 88 23.65 29.77 2.40
N GLY A 89 23.96 30.31 3.58
CA GLY A 89 23.03 31.14 4.35
C GLY A 89 22.63 32.42 3.61
N ARG A 90 23.54 33.09 2.90
CA ARG A 90 23.22 34.26 2.06
C ARG A 90 22.35 33.89 0.85
N ILE A 91 22.62 32.74 0.20
CA ILE A 91 21.79 32.23 -0.91
C ILE A 91 20.35 32.00 -0.43
N LEU A 92 20.16 31.36 0.74
CA LEU A 92 18.84 31.21 1.34
C LEU A 92 18.25 32.55 1.80
N GLY A 93 19.07 33.46 2.32
CA GLY A 93 18.66 34.81 2.74
C GLY A 93 18.19 35.70 1.57
N ALA A 94 18.59 35.38 0.34
CA ALA A 94 18.13 36.04 -0.88
C ALA A 94 16.72 35.59 -1.33
N VAL A 95 16.20 34.48 -0.80
CA VAL A 95 14.85 33.99 -1.11
C VAL A 95 13.81 34.86 -0.39
N PRO A 96 12.90 35.54 -1.11
CA PRO A 96 11.90 36.39 -0.48
C PRO A 96 11.03 35.63 0.53
N GLY A 97 10.83 36.22 1.71
CA GLY A 97 9.99 35.65 2.77
C GLY A 97 10.62 34.50 3.58
N LEU A 98 11.71 33.88 3.10
CA LEU A 98 12.29 32.70 3.76
C LEU A 98 12.86 32.99 5.17
N PRO A 99 13.65 34.05 5.42
CA PRO A 99 14.13 34.35 6.77
C PRO A 99 12.99 34.51 7.80
N GLY A 100 11.88 35.14 7.39
CA GLY A 100 10.68 35.27 8.22
C GLY A 100 9.98 33.93 8.46
N ALA A 101 9.88 33.09 7.43
CA ALA A 101 9.29 31.75 7.55
C ALA A 101 10.13 30.79 8.43
N LEU A 102 11.43 31.04 8.57
CA LEU A 102 12.34 30.29 9.44
C LEU A 102 12.39 30.81 10.89
N ALA A 103 11.74 31.95 11.18
CA ALA A 103 11.71 32.51 12.52
C ALA A 103 10.83 31.70 13.48
N THR A 104 11.15 31.76 14.78
CA THR A 104 10.36 31.16 15.85
C THR A 104 8.94 31.72 15.86
N ASP A 105 7.95 30.84 15.96
CA ASP A 105 6.55 31.24 16.22
C ASP A 105 6.36 31.44 17.74
N PRO A 106 6.14 32.68 18.22
CA PRO A 106 5.97 32.96 19.65
C PRO A 106 4.69 32.32 20.22
N ASN A 107 3.70 32.02 19.38
CA ASN A 107 2.45 31.37 19.81
C ASN A 107 2.56 29.84 19.87
N ARG A 108 3.62 29.25 19.28
CA ARG A 108 3.84 27.80 19.20
C ARG A 108 5.30 27.42 19.49
N PRO A 109 5.79 27.70 20.72
CA PRO A 109 7.15 27.32 21.11
C PRO A 109 7.30 25.80 21.06
N GLY A 110 8.33 25.30 20.37
CA GLY A 110 8.60 23.85 20.22
C GLY A 110 8.23 23.24 18.86
N THR A 111 7.88 24.06 17.86
CA THR A 111 7.66 23.61 16.47
C THR A 111 8.97 23.27 15.77
N LEU A 112 9.09 22.07 15.20
CA LEU A 112 10.15 21.71 14.26
C LEU A 112 9.82 22.30 12.89
N ILE A 113 10.76 23.05 12.31
CA ILE A 113 10.61 23.56 10.94
C ILE A 113 11.17 22.52 9.98
N HIS A 114 10.34 22.07 9.06
CA HIS A 114 10.75 21.25 7.92
C HIS A 114 11.04 22.16 6.74
N LEU A 115 12.31 22.43 6.47
CA LEU A 115 12.73 23.19 5.28
C LEU A 115 12.91 22.21 4.11
N ARG A 116 11.95 22.21 3.18
CA ARG A 116 12.00 21.41 1.95
C ARG A 116 12.54 22.25 0.80
N LEU A 117 13.68 21.82 0.24
CA LEU A 117 14.29 22.43 -0.94
C LEU A 117 13.94 21.62 -2.19
N THR A 118 13.08 22.17 -3.04
CA THR A 118 12.73 21.56 -4.33
C THR A 118 13.66 22.09 -5.41
N LEU A 119 14.55 21.23 -5.90
CA LEU A 119 15.60 21.60 -6.86
C LEU A 119 15.19 21.13 -8.26
N SER A 120 14.96 22.06 -9.18
CA SER A 120 14.62 21.71 -10.59
C SER A 120 15.84 21.59 -11.49
N ALA A 121 17.01 22.06 -11.06
CA ALA A 121 18.26 22.09 -11.81
C ALA A 121 19.33 21.25 -11.11
N SER A 122 19.94 20.31 -11.83
CA SER A 122 20.88 19.32 -11.25
C SER A 122 22.12 19.96 -10.66
N GLU A 123 22.60 21.08 -11.20
CA GLU A 123 23.78 21.78 -10.69
C GLU A 123 23.58 22.36 -9.29
N LEU A 124 22.34 22.68 -8.89
CA LEU A 124 22.04 23.15 -7.54
C LEU A 124 22.12 22.02 -6.51
N ALA A 125 22.04 20.75 -6.92
CA ALA A 125 22.21 19.62 -6.02
C ALA A 125 23.67 19.49 -5.52
N LEU A 126 24.63 20.16 -6.16
CA LEU A 126 26.01 20.27 -5.65
C LEU A 126 26.10 21.13 -4.39
N LEU A 127 25.17 22.06 -4.18
CA LEU A 127 25.23 23.00 -3.07
C LEU A 127 24.92 22.29 -1.74
N PRO A 128 25.80 22.37 -0.72
CA PRO A 128 25.57 21.77 0.58
C PRO A 128 24.67 22.68 1.43
N PHE A 129 23.39 22.79 1.09
CA PHE A 129 22.44 23.62 1.85
C PHE A 129 22.35 23.24 3.33
N GLU A 130 22.73 22.01 3.66
CA GLU A 130 22.77 21.42 4.99
C GLU A 130 23.76 22.11 5.93
N ILE A 131 24.79 22.80 5.40
CA ILE A 131 25.76 23.57 6.19
C ILE A 131 25.41 25.05 6.31
N ALA A 132 24.28 25.48 5.73
CA ALA A 132 23.89 26.88 5.72
C ALA A 132 23.81 27.45 7.14
N LYS A 133 24.38 28.63 7.33
CA LYS A 133 24.12 29.48 8.49
C LYS A 133 22.67 29.96 8.45
N ALA A 134 22.06 30.18 9.62
CA ALA A 134 20.69 30.66 9.67
C ALA A 134 20.59 32.03 8.96
N PRO A 135 19.72 32.17 7.94
CA PRO A 135 19.66 33.36 7.11
C PRO A 135 18.96 34.51 7.86
N ILE A 136 19.51 35.72 7.80
CA ILE A 136 18.87 36.94 8.32
C ILE A 136 18.43 37.82 7.14
N SER A 137 19.33 38.01 6.17
CA SER A 137 19.08 38.80 4.96
C SER A 137 19.97 38.29 3.81
N PRO A 138 19.85 38.84 2.59
CA PRO A 138 20.74 38.47 1.48
C PRO A 138 22.23 38.78 1.76
N THR A 139 22.53 39.67 2.71
CA THR A 139 23.89 40.12 3.03
C THR A 139 24.39 39.66 4.40
N SER A 140 23.50 39.16 5.27
CA SER A 140 23.83 38.79 6.65
C SER A 140 23.23 37.44 7.08
N THR A 141 23.99 36.72 7.90
CA THR A 141 23.62 35.43 8.48
C THR A 141 23.91 35.44 9.98
N ALA A 142 23.27 34.54 10.74
CA ALA A 142 23.67 34.28 12.11
C ALA A 142 24.93 33.39 12.17
N GLU A 143 25.50 33.25 13.36
CA GLU A 143 26.63 32.34 13.60
C GLU A 143 26.20 30.87 13.70
N SER A 144 24.96 30.60 14.09
CA SER A 144 24.43 29.25 14.20
C SER A 144 24.16 28.63 12.83
N CYS A 145 24.52 27.35 12.68
CA CYS A 145 24.14 26.56 11.50
C CYS A 145 22.65 26.20 11.60
N LEU A 146 21.95 26.33 10.47
CA LEU A 146 20.51 26.18 10.37
C LEU A 146 20.04 24.79 10.82
N SER A 147 20.75 23.75 10.41
CA SER A 147 20.37 22.32 10.57
C SER A 147 20.63 21.74 11.97
N ILE A 148 21.32 22.47 12.85
CA ILE A 148 21.68 22.02 14.22
C ILE A 148 21.23 23.00 15.32
N GLN A 149 20.59 24.12 14.96
CA GLN A 149 20.07 25.05 15.95
C GLN A 149 18.93 24.41 16.76
N SER A 150 18.76 24.84 18.01
CA SER A 150 17.80 24.26 18.95
C SER A 150 16.46 25.01 19.03
N ARG A 151 16.40 26.28 18.59
CA ARG A 151 15.23 27.16 18.74
C ARG A 151 15.08 28.14 17.57
N PRO A 152 14.15 27.91 16.61
CA PRO A 152 13.41 26.67 16.42
C PRO A 152 14.31 25.61 15.76
N PRO A 153 14.16 24.30 16.08
CA PRO A 153 14.91 23.28 15.37
C PRO A 153 14.48 23.23 13.89
N VAL A 154 15.43 23.05 12.98
CA VAL A 154 15.17 23.00 11.53
C VAL A 154 15.74 21.71 10.93
N CYS A 155 14.89 20.97 10.23
CA CYS A 155 15.28 19.81 9.43
C CYS A 155 15.31 20.21 7.95
N VAL A 156 16.50 20.25 7.35
CA VAL A 156 16.70 20.55 5.93
C VAL A 156 16.63 19.26 5.12
N THR A 157 15.79 19.25 4.10
CA THR A 157 15.58 18.11 3.20
C THR A 157 15.45 18.59 1.76
N ARG A 158 15.65 17.68 0.81
CA ARG A 158 15.55 17.92 -0.63
C ARG A 158 14.34 17.17 -1.19
N ASN A 159 13.72 17.73 -2.24
CA ASN A 159 12.68 17.05 -2.99
C ASN A 159 12.91 17.23 -4.49
N ILE A 160 12.57 16.20 -5.26
CA ILE A 160 12.56 16.27 -6.72
C ILE A 160 11.12 16.52 -7.14
N ARG A 161 10.90 17.58 -7.94
CA ARG A 161 9.54 18.03 -8.33
C ARG A 161 8.67 16.93 -8.97
N THR A 162 9.27 15.93 -9.62
CA THR A 162 8.56 14.81 -10.25
C THR A 162 8.16 13.71 -9.27
N VAL A 163 8.62 13.76 -8.03
CA VAL A 163 8.35 12.77 -6.99
C VAL A 163 7.30 13.33 -6.05
N SER A 164 6.08 12.82 -6.18
CA SER A 164 4.94 13.24 -5.37
C SER A 164 4.80 12.39 -4.10
N PRO A 165 4.41 12.97 -2.95
CA PRO A 165 3.99 12.22 -1.77
C PRO A 165 2.62 11.53 -1.95
N GLU A 166 1.87 11.83 -3.03
CA GLU A 166 0.57 11.21 -3.30
C GLU A 166 0.69 9.69 -3.48
N GLY A 167 -0.15 8.94 -2.76
CA GLY A 167 -0.16 7.48 -2.80
C GLY A 167 0.96 6.79 -2.01
N VAL A 168 1.84 7.54 -1.34
CA VAL A 168 2.80 6.98 -0.39
C VAL A 168 2.06 6.53 0.87
N VAL A 169 2.25 5.27 1.26
CA VAL A 169 1.73 4.69 2.50
C VAL A 169 2.92 4.25 3.34
N TRP A 170 3.01 4.76 4.56
CA TRP A 170 4.03 4.38 5.51
C TRP A 170 3.76 2.95 6.02
N PRO A 171 4.79 2.09 6.11
CA PRO A 171 4.59 0.67 6.41
C PRO A 171 4.16 0.44 7.86
N GLU A 172 3.06 -0.29 8.06
CA GLU A 172 2.61 -0.76 9.39
C GLU A 172 3.42 -1.98 9.88
N HIS A 173 4.02 -2.72 8.95
CA HIS A 173 4.86 -3.89 9.23
C HIS A 173 6.25 -3.68 8.64
N PRO A 174 7.20 -3.11 9.40
CA PRO A 174 8.56 -2.91 8.94
C PRO A 174 9.24 -4.25 8.58
N ARG A 175 9.92 -4.27 7.42
CA ARG A 175 10.77 -5.36 6.95
C ARG A 175 12.05 -4.76 6.41
N VAL A 176 13.17 -5.08 7.04
CA VAL A 176 14.48 -4.48 6.75
C VAL A 176 15.29 -5.42 5.87
N LEU A 177 15.81 -4.92 4.75
CA LEU A 177 16.87 -5.57 3.98
C LEU A 177 18.19 -4.86 4.29
N PHE A 178 19.19 -5.60 4.72
CA PHE A 178 20.56 -5.12 4.88
C PHE A 178 21.43 -5.66 3.75
N VAL A 179 21.87 -4.78 2.85
CA VAL A 179 22.81 -5.09 1.77
C VAL A 179 24.21 -4.67 2.22
N ALA A 180 25.07 -5.64 2.52
CA ALA A 180 26.43 -5.39 2.98
C ALA A 180 27.45 -5.83 1.93
N GLY A 181 28.42 -4.97 1.61
CA GLY A 181 29.61 -5.37 0.85
C GLY A 181 30.51 -6.30 1.66
N HIS A 182 31.64 -6.71 1.08
CA HIS A 182 32.56 -7.67 1.70
C HIS A 182 32.92 -7.29 3.16
N PRO A 183 32.68 -8.16 4.16
CA PRO A 183 32.83 -7.84 5.58
C PRO A 183 34.19 -7.29 6.01
N ASP A 184 35.26 -7.67 5.32
CA ASP A 184 36.63 -7.18 5.62
C ASP A 184 36.87 -5.74 5.17
N THR A 185 35.99 -5.18 4.34
CA THR A 185 36.17 -3.87 3.69
C THR A 185 35.29 -2.78 4.33
N VAL A 186 34.16 -3.17 4.91
CA VAL A 186 33.17 -2.28 5.54
C VAL A 186 32.97 -2.62 7.03
N PRO A 187 32.47 -1.70 7.88
CA PRO A 187 32.16 -1.97 9.29
C PRO A 187 30.91 -2.86 9.45
N TYR A 188 30.98 -4.08 8.93
CA TYR A 188 29.84 -5.01 8.86
C TYR A 188 29.35 -5.42 10.25
N ALA A 189 30.27 -5.76 11.16
CA ALA A 189 29.93 -6.28 12.48
C ALA A 189 29.13 -5.27 13.30
N GLU A 190 29.56 -4.01 13.31
CA GLU A 190 28.94 -2.91 14.05
C GLU A 190 27.54 -2.61 13.50
N HIS A 191 27.38 -2.55 12.17
CA HIS A 191 26.07 -2.31 11.56
C HIS A 191 25.10 -3.48 11.73
N ARG A 192 25.61 -4.71 11.64
CA ARG A 192 24.82 -5.91 11.93
C ARG A 192 24.32 -5.89 13.37
N GLU A 193 25.19 -5.59 14.34
CA GLU A 193 24.82 -5.48 15.76
C GLU A 193 23.74 -4.41 15.97
N VAL A 194 23.92 -3.22 15.38
CA VAL A 194 22.93 -2.13 15.46
C VAL A 194 21.54 -2.56 14.95
N LEU A 195 21.48 -3.21 13.78
CA LEU A 195 20.20 -3.64 13.21
C LEU A 195 19.57 -4.78 14.02
N LEU A 196 20.38 -5.69 14.57
CA LEU A 196 19.90 -6.74 15.47
C LEU A 196 19.33 -6.15 16.77
N GLU A 197 20.02 -5.20 17.38
CA GLU A 197 19.50 -4.49 18.56
C GLU A 197 18.19 -3.74 18.25
N ALA A 198 18.07 -3.15 17.05
CA ALA A 198 16.87 -2.44 16.64
C ALA A 198 15.65 -3.38 16.48
N ILE A 199 15.85 -4.61 15.98
CA ILE A 199 14.74 -5.57 15.82
C ILE A 199 14.47 -6.42 17.07
N ARG A 200 15.43 -6.55 17.99
CA ARG A 200 15.37 -7.38 19.20
C ARG A 200 14.06 -7.24 19.99
N PRO A 201 13.49 -6.04 20.20
CA PRO A 201 12.23 -5.90 20.93
C PRO A 201 11.03 -6.59 20.27
N PHE A 202 11.09 -6.86 18.97
CA PHE A 202 9.97 -7.40 18.18
C PHE A 202 10.12 -8.88 17.83
N GLN A 203 11.25 -9.50 18.18
CA GLN A 203 11.59 -10.89 17.85
C GLN A 203 10.85 -11.88 18.74
N ARG A 204 10.03 -12.74 18.12
CA ARG A 204 9.35 -13.86 18.78
C ARG A 204 10.25 -15.11 18.77
N PRO A 205 10.52 -15.72 19.93
CA PRO A 205 11.31 -16.94 20.00
C PRO A 205 10.73 -18.10 19.19
N GLY A 206 11.56 -18.90 18.54
CA GLY A 206 11.15 -20.06 17.75
C GLY A 206 10.56 -19.72 16.37
N GLY A 207 10.02 -18.50 16.19
CA GLY A 207 9.46 -18.02 14.92
C GLY A 207 10.35 -17.03 14.17
N ASP A 208 11.10 -16.18 14.89
CA ASP A 208 11.98 -15.14 14.32
C ASP A 208 13.47 -15.45 14.54
N ASP A 209 13.82 -16.69 14.88
CA ASP A 209 15.21 -17.13 15.07
C ASP A 209 16.02 -17.05 13.76
N LEU A 210 17.35 -17.03 13.88
CA LEU A 210 18.25 -16.96 12.73
C LEU A 210 18.09 -18.18 11.81
N ALA A 211 17.73 -17.93 10.55
CA ALA A 211 17.86 -18.87 9.45
C ALA A 211 18.94 -18.37 8.48
N SER A 212 19.97 -19.19 8.25
CA SER A 212 21.07 -18.87 7.34
C SER A 212 21.08 -19.80 6.13
N SER A 213 21.44 -19.28 4.96
CA SER A 213 21.75 -20.09 3.79
C SER A 213 22.98 -20.97 4.03
N GLU A 214 23.10 -22.10 3.33
CA GLU A 214 24.26 -23.01 3.44
C GLU A 214 25.61 -22.31 3.21
N SER A 215 25.66 -21.33 2.30
CA SER A 215 26.86 -20.55 2.00
C SER A 215 27.18 -19.45 3.03
N GLY A 216 26.28 -19.18 3.97
CA GLY A 216 26.37 -18.04 4.88
C GLY A 216 26.16 -16.66 4.21
N ALA A 217 25.90 -16.59 2.90
CA ALA A 217 25.75 -15.32 2.18
C ALA A 217 24.41 -14.60 2.45
N ARG A 218 23.43 -15.31 3.03
CA ARG A 218 22.12 -14.77 3.39
C ARG A 218 21.74 -15.18 4.81
N GLU A 219 21.37 -14.20 5.63
CA GLU A 219 20.79 -14.39 6.97
C GLU A 219 19.36 -13.85 7.01
N GLN A 220 18.47 -14.51 7.75
CA GLN A 220 17.09 -14.08 7.92
C GLN A 220 16.63 -14.26 9.38
N PHE A 221 16.01 -13.21 9.92
CA PHE A 221 15.41 -13.17 11.25
C PHE A 221 13.90 -12.98 11.10
N GLY A 222 13.21 -14.11 10.91
CA GLY A 222 11.78 -14.15 10.61
C GLY A 222 11.37 -13.21 9.46
N GLY A 223 10.36 -12.38 9.72
CA GLY A 223 9.91 -11.34 8.79
C GLY A 223 10.59 -9.98 8.95
N LEU A 224 11.46 -9.80 9.95
CA LEU A 224 11.93 -8.49 10.44
C LEU A 224 13.18 -7.98 9.70
N LEU A 225 14.20 -8.84 9.56
CA LEU A 225 15.49 -8.49 8.97
C LEU A 225 15.96 -9.60 8.04
N THR A 226 16.44 -9.22 6.87
CA THR A 226 17.21 -10.06 5.96
C THR A 226 18.54 -9.39 5.68
N ILE A 227 19.63 -10.15 5.72
CA ILE A 227 20.98 -9.65 5.44
C ILE A 227 21.51 -10.39 4.22
N LEU A 228 21.99 -9.64 3.24
CA LEU A 228 22.76 -10.13 2.11
C LEU A 228 24.21 -9.70 2.29
N ILE A 229 25.12 -10.68 2.32
CA ILE A 229 26.54 -10.49 2.59
C ILE A 229 27.30 -10.68 1.29
N ASP A 230 28.04 -9.64 0.89
CA ASP A 230 28.77 -9.54 -0.37
C ASP A 230 27.96 -9.95 -1.62
N PRO A 231 26.75 -9.38 -1.81
CA PRO A 231 25.84 -9.82 -2.88
C PRO A 231 26.23 -9.27 -4.25
N THR A 232 25.79 -9.99 -5.28
CA THR A 232 25.70 -9.42 -6.64
C THR A 232 24.46 -8.53 -6.77
N LEU A 233 24.41 -7.69 -7.81
CA LEU A 233 23.18 -6.94 -8.13
C LEU A 233 22.00 -7.90 -8.41
N THR A 234 22.27 -9.06 -9.00
CA THR A 234 21.27 -10.10 -9.29
C THR A 234 20.69 -10.69 -8.01
N ASP A 235 21.51 -10.88 -6.98
CA ASP A 235 21.06 -11.36 -5.67
C ASP A 235 20.14 -10.34 -4.99
N VAL A 236 20.51 -9.06 -5.03
CA VAL A 236 19.65 -7.96 -4.52
C VAL A 236 18.31 -7.92 -5.26
N PHE A 237 18.33 -8.03 -6.59
CA PHE A 237 17.11 -8.07 -7.40
C PHE A 237 16.22 -9.27 -7.03
N ARG A 238 16.82 -10.46 -6.91
CA ARG A 238 16.09 -11.71 -6.58
C ARG A 238 15.42 -11.60 -5.20
N GLU A 239 16.15 -11.08 -4.21
CA GLU A 239 15.63 -10.91 -2.85
C GLU A 239 14.49 -9.88 -2.82
N CYS A 240 14.67 -8.73 -3.46
CA CYS A 240 13.65 -7.68 -3.51
C CYS A 240 12.39 -8.12 -4.26
N ARG A 241 12.52 -8.91 -5.34
CA ARG A 241 11.41 -9.38 -6.17
C ARG A 241 10.33 -10.09 -5.34
N ASP A 242 10.77 -10.96 -4.43
CA ASP A 242 9.88 -11.84 -3.67
C ASP A 242 9.71 -11.38 -2.19
N GLY A 243 10.58 -10.47 -1.72
CA GLY A 243 10.73 -10.13 -0.31
C GLY A 243 9.95 -8.91 0.19
N GLY A 244 9.43 -8.01 -0.64
CA GLY A 244 8.54 -6.91 -0.20
C GLY A 244 9.08 -6.06 0.96
N TYR A 245 10.34 -5.59 0.85
CA TYR A 245 11.04 -4.85 1.91
C TYR A 245 10.63 -3.38 2.03
N THR A 246 10.33 -2.94 3.24
CA THR A 246 9.89 -1.55 3.48
C THR A 246 11.06 -0.63 3.78
N HIS A 247 12.15 -1.17 4.32
CA HIS A 247 13.40 -0.46 4.61
C HIS A 247 14.58 -1.19 3.96
N VAL A 248 15.51 -0.44 3.37
CA VAL A 248 16.78 -1.00 2.87
C VAL A 248 17.93 -0.22 3.50
N HIS A 249 18.78 -0.91 4.26
CA HIS A 249 20.07 -0.41 4.72
C HIS A 249 21.15 -0.90 3.78
N ILE A 250 21.96 0.00 3.24
CA ILE A 250 23.06 -0.34 2.33
C ILE A 250 24.36 0.03 3.04
N LEU A 251 25.31 -0.89 3.12
CA LEU A 251 26.66 -0.63 3.61
C LEU A 251 27.68 -1.18 2.60
N THR A 252 28.22 -0.32 1.77
CA THR A 252 29.20 -0.69 0.73
C THR A 252 30.20 0.44 0.55
N HIS A 253 31.29 0.17 -0.17
CA HIS A 253 32.08 1.25 -0.73
C HIS A 253 31.30 1.99 -1.83
N GLY A 254 31.69 3.24 -2.04
CA GLY A 254 31.27 4.04 -3.18
C GLY A 254 32.48 4.27 -4.06
N ASP A 255 32.32 4.14 -5.37
CA ASP A 255 33.41 4.37 -6.33
C ASP A 255 32.86 4.99 -7.62
N VAL A 256 33.76 5.57 -8.41
CA VAL A 256 33.45 6.19 -9.69
C VAL A 256 33.40 5.09 -10.76
N SER A 257 32.35 5.08 -11.56
CA SER A 257 32.24 4.10 -12.65
C SER A 257 33.16 4.48 -13.83
N ASP A 258 34.04 3.55 -14.23
CA ASP A 258 34.86 3.68 -15.45
C ASP A 258 34.02 3.79 -16.73
N THR A 259 32.79 3.25 -16.71
CA THR A 259 31.90 3.20 -17.87
C THR A 259 31.01 4.44 -18.02
N SER A 260 30.82 5.21 -16.94
CA SER A 260 30.03 6.45 -16.94
C SER A 260 30.85 7.60 -16.37
N GLN A 261 31.58 8.29 -17.27
CA GLN A 261 32.32 9.55 -17.08
C GLN A 261 32.07 10.26 -15.73
N ASP A 262 32.75 9.83 -14.67
CA ASP A 262 32.80 10.45 -13.34
C ASP A 262 31.51 10.45 -12.47
N ALA A 263 30.60 9.47 -12.64
CA ALA A 263 29.45 9.28 -11.74
C ALA A 263 29.72 8.25 -10.61
N TYR A 264 29.34 8.59 -9.37
CA TYR A 264 29.48 7.72 -8.20
C TYR A 264 28.40 6.62 -8.15
N GLY A 265 28.82 5.37 -7.94
CA GLY A 265 27.97 4.20 -7.73
C GLY A 265 28.36 3.41 -6.47
N LEU A 266 27.72 2.27 -6.26
CA LEU A 266 28.03 1.34 -5.17
C LEU A 266 28.89 0.19 -5.68
N VAL A 267 29.91 -0.19 -4.92
CA VAL A 267 30.71 -1.38 -5.22
C VAL A 267 30.02 -2.63 -4.68
N LEU A 268 29.66 -3.55 -5.57
CA LEU A 268 29.12 -4.89 -5.27
C LEU A 268 30.02 -5.97 -5.88
N ARG A 269 29.79 -7.23 -5.53
CA ARG A 269 30.45 -8.36 -6.20
C ARG A 269 29.86 -8.54 -7.60
N GLY A 270 30.70 -8.62 -8.62
CA GLY A 270 30.30 -8.94 -9.99
C GLY A 270 30.00 -10.43 -10.16
N GLU A 271 29.37 -10.80 -11.27
CA GLU A 271 29.06 -12.21 -11.60
C GLU A 271 30.31 -13.07 -11.83
N ASP A 272 31.46 -12.43 -12.08
CA ASP A 272 32.79 -13.02 -12.23
C ASP A 272 33.65 -12.92 -10.95
N ASP A 273 33.02 -12.59 -9.81
CA ASP A 273 33.64 -12.29 -8.51
C ASP A 273 34.55 -11.05 -8.49
N ALA A 274 34.65 -10.29 -9.59
CA ALA A 274 35.37 -9.02 -9.62
C ALA A 274 34.49 -7.89 -9.03
N PRO A 275 35.07 -6.86 -8.39
CA PRO A 275 34.29 -5.70 -7.94
C PRO A 275 33.57 -4.99 -9.09
N GLU A 276 32.26 -4.78 -8.96
CA GLU A 276 31.42 -4.09 -9.94
C GLU A 276 30.86 -2.79 -9.36
N VAL A 277 31.04 -1.67 -10.06
CA VAL A 277 30.42 -0.38 -9.69
C VAL A 277 29.01 -0.28 -10.29
N VAL A 278 28.00 -0.29 -9.44
CA VAL A 278 26.58 -0.24 -9.80
C VAL A 278 26.01 1.17 -9.66
N SER A 279 25.41 1.69 -10.74
CA SER A 279 24.77 3.01 -10.74
C SER A 279 23.49 3.06 -9.91
N GLY A 280 23.06 4.26 -9.54
CA GLY A 280 21.81 4.49 -8.80
C GLY A 280 20.56 3.99 -9.53
N GLU A 281 20.51 4.11 -10.86
CA GLU A 281 19.37 3.64 -11.67
C GLU A 281 19.31 2.11 -11.73
N ARG A 282 20.46 1.45 -11.88
CA ARG A 282 20.56 -0.02 -11.86
C ARG A 282 20.14 -0.56 -10.50
N PHE A 283 20.62 0.06 -9.42
CA PHE A 283 20.26 -0.35 -8.06
C PHE A 283 18.78 -0.06 -7.75
N ALA A 284 18.24 1.10 -8.13
CA ALA A 284 16.83 1.43 -7.98
C ALA A 284 15.90 0.41 -8.68
N SER A 285 16.34 -0.06 -9.85
CA SER A 285 15.63 -1.11 -10.60
C SER A 285 15.67 -2.44 -9.83
N ALA A 286 16.81 -2.79 -9.22
CA ALA A 286 16.93 -3.98 -8.38
C ALA A 286 16.04 -3.92 -7.11
N LEU A 287 15.85 -2.74 -6.53
CA LEU A 287 14.95 -2.55 -5.37
C LEU A 287 13.47 -2.58 -5.70
N THR A 288 13.11 -2.47 -6.99
CA THR A 288 11.71 -2.38 -7.42
C THR A 288 11.15 -3.78 -7.64
N SER A 289 10.18 -4.19 -6.82
CA SER A 289 9.46 -5.44 -7.03
C SER A 289 8.16 -5.21 -7.77
N ILE A 290 7.90 -6.05 -8.77
CA ILE A 290 6.70 -5.98 -9.60
C ILE A 290 5.74 -7.07 -9.10
N GLY A 291 4.93 -6.73 -8.10
CA GLY A 291 3.97 -7.64 -7.48
C GLY A 291 2.70 -7.82 -8.30
N SER A 292 1.73 -8.57 -7.74
CA SER A 292 0.50 -8.95 -8.44
C SER A 292 -0.48 -7.77 -8.71
N VAL A 293 -0.40 -6.69 -7.96
CA VAL A 293 -1.32 -5.56 -8.10
C VAL A 293 -0.61 -4.21 -7.91
N VAL A 294 0.64 -4.18 -7.40
CA VAL A 294 1.34 -2.94 -7.02
C VAL A 294 2.83 -3.06 -7.37
N ILE A 295 3.41 -1.99 -7.93
CA ILE A 295 4.88 -1.81 -7.96
C ILE A 295 5.27 -1.48 -6.53
N HIS A 296 5.96 -2.39 -5.88
CA HIS A 296 6.43 -2.18 -4.53
C HIS A 296 7.87 -1.67 -4.56
N ARG A 297 8.12 -0.64 -3.74
CA ARG A 297 9.42 -0.02 -3.53
C ARG A 297 9.60 0.17 -2.03
N PRO A 298 10.83 0.10 -1.51
CA PRO A 298 11.06 0.44 -0.13
C PRO A 298 10.63 1.88 0.14
N THR A 299 10.04 2.09 1.32
CA THR A 299 9.65 3.42 1.80
C THR A 299 10.87 4.21 2.25
N VAL A 300 11.85 3.51 2.85
CA VAL A 300 13.07 4.10 3.39
C VAL A 300 14.30 3.40 2.80
N VAL A 301 15.26 4.17 2.29
CA VAL A 301 16.58 3.67 1.93
C VAL A 301 17.65 4.50 2.64
N THR A 302 18.49 3.84 3.43
CA THR A 302 19.63 4.46 4.11
C THR A 302 20.91 3.96 3.45
N VAL A 303 21.69 4.88 2.88
CA VAL A 303 22.91 4.57 2.13
C VAL A 303 24.12 4.90 2.97
N ALA A 304 24.75 3.87 3.54
CA ALA A 304 26.03 3.95 4.21
C ALA A 304 27.19 3.66 3.24
N SER A 305 27.35 4.57 2.28
CA SER A 305 28.42 4.55 1.30
C SER A 305 28.93 5.96 1.05
N CYS A 306 30.26 6.11 0.92
CA CYS A 306 30.91 7.38 0.64
C CYS A 306 30.36 8.00 -0.65
N ASP A 307 30.17 9.33 -0.65
CA ASP A 307 29.74 10.09 -1.83
C ASP A 307 28.39 9.69 -2.44
N SER A 308 27.57 8.89 -1.74
CA SER A 308 26.24 8.47 -2.23
C SER A 308 25.27 9.64 -2.50
N GLY A 309 25.49 10.79 -1.86
CA GLY A 309 24.77 12.05 -2.10
C GLY A 309 25.50 13.02 -3.04
N ASN A 310 26.71 12.70 -3.49
CA ASN A 310 27.54 13.53 -4.37
C ASN A 310 27.09 13.42 -5.83
N VAL A 311 26.90 14.57 -6.48
CA VAL A 311 26.35 14.67 -7.84
C VAL A 311 27.35 14.22 -8.91
N GLY A 312 28.65 14.19 -8.61
CA GLY A 312 29.68 13.89 -9.63
C GLY A 312 29.64 14.95 -10.74
N THR A 313 29.47 14.52 -11.98
CA THR A 313 29.35 15.42 -13.15
C THR A 313 27.93 15.98 -13.35
N VAL A 314 27.83 17.28 -13.65
CA VAL A 314 26.55 17.95 -14.02
C VAL A 314 26.29 17.95 -15.54
N ILE A 315 27.21 17.38 -16.32
CA ILE A 315 27.19 17.39 -17.79
C ILE A 315 26.16 16.37 -18.31
N ILE A 316 26.04 15.22 -17.65
CA ILE A 316 25.11 14.14 -18.03
C ILE A 316 23.79 14.31 -17.25
N PRO A 317 22.62 14.02 -17.86
CA PRO A 317 21.37 13.92 -17.12
C PRO A 317 21.43 12.78 -16.10
N GLY A 318 21.66 13.16 -14.85
CA GLY A 318 21.74 12.30 -13.68
C GLY A 318 22.20 13.17 -12.52
N ALA A 319 21.72 12.88 -11.33
CA ALA A 319 22.28 13.44 -10.10
C ALA A 319 22.76 12.26 -9.25
N SER A 320 23.20 12.53 -8.01
CA SER A 320 23.81 11.54 -7.13
C SER A 320 23.05 10.21 -7.01
N PHE A 321 23.72 9.15 -6.55
CA PHE A 321 23.10 7.85 -6.30
C PHE A 321 21.77 7.99 -5.50
N ALA A 322 21.77 8.83 -4.46
CA ALA A 322 20.58 9.14 -3.67
C ALA A 322 19.46 9.81 -4.46
N HIS A 323 19.81 10.72 -5.39
CA HIS A 323 18.84 11.34 -6.28
C HIS A 323 18.19 10.30 -7.19
N ALA A 324 18.95 9.37 -7.78
CA ALA A 324 18.42 8.32 -8.65
C ALA A 324 17.41 7.43 -7.91
N LEU A 325 17.70 7.05 -6.66
CA LEU A 325 16.75 6.31 -5.81
C LEU A 325 15.47 7.10 -5.55
N HIS A 326 15.58 8.37 -5.18
CA HIS A 326 14.40 9.20 -4.90
C HIS A 326 13.58 9.49 -6.17
N GLN A 327 14.25 9.75 -7.30
CA GLN A 327 13.62 9.93 -8.61
C GLN A 327 12.90 8.66 -9.06
N ALA A 328 13.46 7.49 -8.73
CA ALA A 328 12.80 6.21 -8.89
C ALA A 328 11.64 5.99 -7.90
N GLY A 329 11.26 6.98 -7.09
CA GLY A 329 10.06 6.97 -6.27
C GLY A 329 10.24 6.35 -4.88
N VAL A 330 11.46 6.23 -4.37
CA VAL A 330 11.71 5.93 -2.95
C VAL A 330 11.36 7.16 -2.11
N PRO A 331 10.37 7.10 -1.19
CA PRO A 331 9.88 8.26 -0.45
C PRO A 331 10.92 8.91 0.45
N LEU A 332 11.74 8.16 1.18
CA LEU A 332 12.79 8.68 2.06
C LEU A 332 14.14 8.05 1.71
N VAL A 333 15.09 8.88 1.27
CA VAL A 333 16.47 8.45 1.00
C VAL A 333 17.42 9.26 1.89
N VAL A 334 18.18 8.56 2.74
CA VAL A 334 19.22 9.16 3.60
C VAL A 334 20.57 8.75 3.05
N ALA A 335 21.40 9.73 2.69
CA ALA A 335 22.71 9.54 2.06
C ALA A 335 23.72 10.58 2.57
N SER A 336 24.93 10.57 2.01
CA SER A 336 26.01 11.48 2.42
C SER A 336 26.68 12.18 1.24
N GLN A 337 26.78 13.51 1.30
CA GLN A 337 27.44 14.32 0.28
C GLN A 337 28.96 14.20 0.30
N PHE A 338 29.54 14.08 1.49
CA PHE A 338 30.95 13.78 1.73
C PHE A 338 31.07 12.37 2.33
N PRO A 339 32.25 11.74 2.32
CA PRO A 339 32.47 10.54 3.13
C PRO A 339 32.02 10.78 4.58
N LEU A 340 31.38 9.79 5.21
CA LEU A 340 31.09 9.81 6.63
C LEU A 340 32.13 8.94 7.35
N SER A 341 32.52 9.35 8.55
CA SER A 341 33.44 8.55 9.36
C SER A 341 32.79 7.21 9.78
N LYS A 342 33.62 6.19 10.06
CA LYS A 342 33.12 4.92 10.61
C LYS A 342 32.38 5.15 11.93
N GLU A 343 32.88 6.08 12.73
CA GLU A 343 32.33 6.50 14.02
C GLU A 343 30.99 7.24 13.89
N GLY A 344 30.73 7.91 12.76
CA GLY A 344 29.49 8.62 12.47
C GLY A 344 28.38 7.74 11.91
N PHE A 345 28.72 6.69 11.15
CA PHE A 345 27.72 5.83 10.51
C PHE A 345 26.98 4.90 11.48
N VAL A 346 27.67 4.38 12.50
CA VAL A 346 27.06 3.53 13.54
C VAL A 346 25.94 4.24 14.31
N PRO A 347 26.16 5.44 14.90
CA PRO A 347 25.10 6.17 15.59
C PRO A 347 23.99 6.68 14.65
N LEU A 348 24.31 6.98 13.38
CA LEU A 348 23.29 7.29 12.35
C LEU A 348 22.31 6.11 12.20
N ALA A 349 22.83 4.91 11.94
CA ALA A 349 22.01 3.72 11.77
C ALA A 349 21.25 3.39 13.07
N ALA A 350 21.90 3.49 14.23
CA ALA A 350 21.28 3.17 15.51
C ALA A 350 20.08 4.07 15.81
N THR A 351 20.26 5.40 15.73
CA THR A 351 19.18 6.34 16.03
C THR A 351 18.04 6.24 15.00
N LEU A 352 18.35 6.06 13.71
CA LEU A 352 17.32 5.90 12.67
C LEU A 352 16.50 4.63 12.86
N TYR A 353 17.13 3.45 12.99
CA TYR A 353 16.39 2.19 13.06
C TYR A 353 15.74 1.97 14.45
N GLU A 354 16.33 2.47 15.54
CA GLU A 354 15.65 2.52 16.85
C GLU A 354 14.38 3.39 16.77
N GLY A 355 14.39 4.50 16.03
CA GLY A 355 13.22 5.37 15.91
C GLY A 355 12.17 4.90 14.91
N LEU A 356 12.57 4.61 13.68
CA LEU A 356 11.68 4.30 12.55
C LEU A 356 10.85 3.05 12.82
N LEU A 357 11.46 2.00 13.38
CA LEU A 357 10.77 0.74 13.70
C LEU A 357 9.78 0.88 14.86
N TRP A 358 9.92 1.92 15.67
CA TRP A 358 8.99 2.30 16.74
C TRP A 358 8.00 3.39 16.29
N GLY A 359 7.96 3.79 15.02
CA GLY A 359 7.04 4.82 14.53
C GLY A 359 7.34 6.24 15.03
N GLU A 360 8.61 6.56 15.29
CA GLU A 360 9.06 7.94 15.49
C GLU A 360 9.10 8.70 14.16
N HIS A 361 8.87 10.02 14.21
CA HIS A 361 8.79 10.83 12.99
C HIS A 361 10.17 10.97 12.33
N PRO A 362 10.33 10.67 11.02
CA PRO A 362 11.64 10.64 10.36
C PRO A 362 12.39 11.99 10.45
N LEU A 363 11.69 13.12 10.29
CA LEU A 363 12.32 14.45 10.40
C LEU A 363 12.84 14.77 11.80
N VAL A 364 12.21 14.23 12.85
CA VAL A 364 12.66 14.38 14.24
C VAL A 364 13.94 13.58 14.43
N LEU A 365 13.95 12.33 13.97
CA LEU A 365 15.13 11.46 14.03
C LEU A 365 16.31 12.07 13.27
N LEU A 366 16.08 12.61 12.08
CA LEU A 366 17.11 13.27 11.29
C LEU A 366 17.71 14.50 11.98
N GLN A 367 16.88 15.28 12.68
CA GLN A 367 17.39 16.37 13.51
C GLN A 367 18.23 15.85 14.67
N GLN A 368 17.75 14.82 15.37
CA GLN A 368 18.44 14.24 16.52
C GLN A 368 19.81 13.67 16.11
N VAL A 369 19.85 12.93 15.01
CA VAL A 369 21.08 12.41 14.40
C VAL A 369 22.06 13.54 14.12
N ARG A 370 21.64 14.63 13.44
CA ARG A 370 22.53 15.75 13.14
C ARG A 370 23.07 16.39 14.42
N ALA A 371 22.21 16.59 15.42
CA ALA A 371 22.62 17.15 16.70
C ALA A 371 23.60 16.23 17.45
N GLU A 372 23.37 14.91 17.43
CA GLU A 372 24.24 13.90 18.03
C GLU A 372 25.61 13.85 17.34
N LEU A 373 25.64 13.80 16.01
CA LEU A 373 26.88 13.80 15.23
C LEU A 373 27.68 15.08 15.46
N HIS A 374 27.03 16.24 15.48
CA HIS A 374 27.68 17.51 15.77
C HIS A 374 28.25 17.53 17.20
N ALA A 375 27.45 17.13 18.20
CA ALA A 375 27.87 17.17 19.60
C ALA A 375 29.04 16.21 19.91
N ARG A 376 29.10 15.05 19.24
CA ARG A 376 30.11 14.02 19.51
C ARG A 376 31.37 14.16 18.68
N TYR A 377 31.25 14.60 17.42
CA TYR A 377 32.34 14.43 16.46
C TYR A 377 32.84 15.74 15.82
N THR A 378 32.24 16.90 16.08
CA THR A 378 32.56 18.14 15.34
C THR A 378 34.01 18.62 15.46
N SER A 379 34.77 18.15 16.44
CA SER A 379 36.20 18.43 16.57
C SER A 379 37.07 17.73 15.53
N THR A 380 36.56 16.64 14.95
CA THR A 380 37.32 15.73 14.07
C THR A 380 36.63 15.56 12.73
N TRP A 381 35.30 15.39 12.74
CA TRP A 381 34.47 15.07 11.58
C TRP A 381 33.31 16.07 11.47
N HIS A 382 32.91 16.39 10.25
CA HIS A 382 31.71 17.18 9.98
C HIS A 382 30.60 16.29 9.39
N ASP A 383 30.46 15.09 9.94
CA ASP A 383 29.48 14.09 9.47
C ASP A 383 28.04 14.60 9.50
N TRP A 384 27.70 15.41 10.51
CA TRP A 384 26.39 16.07 10.62
C TRP A 384 26.06 16.95 9.39
N ALA A 385 27.08 17.53 8.76
CA ALA A 385 26.99 18.41 7.61
C ALA A 385 26.90 17.62 6.30
N SER A 386 27.47 16.41 6.28
CA SER A 386 27.49 15.55 5.11
C SER A 386 26.13 14.91 4.81
N LEU A 387 25.28 14.69 5.81
CA LEU A 387 23.98 14.03 5.61
C LEU A 387 23.10 14.80 4.61
N VAL A 388 22.68 14.12 3.54
CA VAL A 388 21.70 14.60 2.56
C VAL A 388 20.47 13.72 2.63
N VAL A 389 19.30 14.35 2.66
CA VAL A 389 18.03 13.65 2.77
C VAL A 389 17.12 14.09 1.65
N TYR A 390 16.68 13.13 0.84
CA TYR A 390 15.57 13.32 -0.08
C TYR A 390 14.28 12.79 0.53
N GLU A 391 13.20 13.55 0.42
CA GLU A 391 11.91 13.13 0.98
C GLU A 391 10.69 13.50 0.12
N ALA A 392 9.69 12.61 0.18
CA ALA A 392 8.32 12.80 -0.29
C ALA A 392 7.35 12.17 0.72
N LEU A 393 7.30 12.74 1.94
CA LEU A 393 6.49 12.22 3.05
C LEU A 393 4.97 12.44 2.83
N PRO A 394 4.10 11.46 3.16
CA PRO A 394 2.67 11.50 2.86
C PRO A 394 1.87 12.51 3.71
N TYR A 395 0.79 13.02 3.13
CA TYR A 395 -0.23 13.79 3.86
C TYR A 395 -0.94 12.86 4.86
N GLY A 396 -0.75 13.08 6.17
CA GLY A 396 -1.27 12.20 7.22
C GLY A 396 -0.26 11.23 7.83
N LEU A 397 1.06 11.43 7.59
CA LEU A 397 2.12 10.59 8.17
C LEU A 397 1.96 10.36 9.69
N ASN A 398 1.54 11.36 10.46
CA ASN A 398 1.35 11.20 11.91
C ASN A 398 0.32 10.11 12.30
N GLU A 399 -0.78 9.99 11.55
CA GLU A 399 -1.81 8.96 11.78
C GLU A 399 -1.29 7.57 11.40
N GLN A 400 -0.49 7.50 10.33
CA GLN A 400 0.15 6.25 9.90
C GLN A 400 1.24 5.81 10.88
N LEU A 401 2.03 6.74 11.42
CA LEU A 401 3.02 6.49 12.47
C LEU A 401 2.37 6.06 13.79
N GLU A 402 1.20 6.61 14.12
CA GLU A 402 0.41 6.15 15.27
C GLU A 402 -0.03 4.69 15.09
N SER A 403 -0.49 4.33 13.89
CA SER A 403 -0.86 2.95 13.54
C SER A 403 0.34 2.00 13.65
N LEU A 404 1.49 2.42 13.13
CA LEU A 404 2.75 1.69 13.28
C LEU A 404 3.16 1.52 14.75
N ARG A 405 3.10 2.57 15.58
CA ARG A 405 3.37 2.51 17.03
C ARG A 405 2.48 1.48 17.73
N TYR A 406 1.20 1.48 17.40
CA TYR A 406 0.25 0.51 17.96
C TYR A 406 0.63 -0.93 17.57
N VAL A 407 0.82 -1.20 16.27
CA VAL A 407 1.13 -2.55 15.76
C VAL A 407 2.46 -3.07 16.31
N GLN A 408 3.51 -2.25 16.26
CA GLN A 408 4.85 -2.63 16.75
C GLN A 408 4.89 -2.74 18.28
N GLY A 409 4.19 -1.86 19.00
CA GLY A 409 4.05 -1.95 20.46
C GLY A 409 3.35 -3.24 20.89
N LYS A 410 2.25 -3.62 20.21
CA LYS A 410 1.59 -4.91 20.44
C LYS A 410 2.52 -6.08 20.17
N ARG A 411 3.25 -6.06 19.04
CA ARG A 411 4.24 -7.12 18.72
C ARG A 411 5.33 -7.23 19.77
N ALA A 412 5.86 -6.12 20.26
CA ALA A 412 6.90 -6.11 21.28
C ALA A 412 6.41 -6.61 22.64
N ILE A 413 5.16 -6.28 23.01
CA ILE A 413 4.50 -6.85 24.20
C ILE A 413 4.40 -8.37 24.06
N ASP A 414 3.89 -8.86 22.93
CA ASP A 414 3.76 -10.30 22.69
C ASP A 414 5.11 -11.01 22.74
N ALA A 415 6.13 -10.46 22.07
CA ALA A 415 7.49 -11.00 22.07
C ALA A 415 8.11 -11.05 23.49
N ALA A 416 8.00 -9.96 24.26
CA ALA A 416 8.49 -9.92 25.65
C ALA A 416 7.73 -10.92 26.55
N LEU A 417 6.43 -11.11 26.29
CA LEU A 417 5.63 -12.10 27.00
C LEU A 417 6.07 -13.52 26.62
N GLU A 418 6.20 -13.86 25.34
CA GLU A 418 6.62 -15.20 24.88
C GLU A 418 8.04 -15.55 25.38
N GLN A 419 8.99 -14.62 25.29
CA GLN A 419 10.35 -14.79 25.84
C GLN A 419 10.32 -15.12 27.34
N SER A 420 9.45 -14.45 28.08
CA SER A 420 9.31 -14.73 29.51
C SER A 420 8.57 -16.03 29.80
N ASP A 421 7.60 -16.43 28.98
CA ASP A 421 6.91 -17.74 29.15
C ASP A 421 7.92 -18.88 28.91
N LEU A 422 8.81 -18.75 27.91
CA LEU A 422 9.93 -19.69 27.68
C LEU A 422 10.95 -19.71 28.82
N ALA A 423 11.36 -18.53 29.30
CA ALA A 423 12.29 -18.45 30.42
C ALA A 423 11.75 -19.12 31.70
N ILE A 424 10.44 -19.09 31.92
CA ILE A 424 9.79 -19.80 33.04
C ILE A 424 9.74 -21.30 32.77
N ARG A 425 9.41 -21.73 31.55
CA ARG A 425 9.30 -23.16 31.20
C ARG A 425 10.66 -23.88 31.23
N ASP A 426 11.70 -23.24 30.72
CA ASP A 426 13.00 -23.88 30.49
C ASP A 426 13.96 -23.73 31.69
N ALA A 427 13.67 -22.84 32.65
CA ALA A 427 14.49 -22.69 33.85
C ALA A 427 14.08 -23.68 34.97
N ALA A 428 15.04 -24.46 35.46
CA ALA A 428 14.88 -25.24 36.71
C ALA A 428 14.66 -24.34 37.94
N SER A 429 15.05 -23.06 37.86
CA SER A 429 14.68 -21.94 38.75
C SER A 429 15.08 -20.61 38.08
N PRO A 430 14.15 -19.77 37.61
CA PRO A 430 14.50 -18.49 36.99
C PRO A 430 15.09 -17.51 38.03
N THR A 431 16.17 -16.80 37.69
CA THR A 431 16.79 -15.84 38.62
C THR A 431 16.02 -14.51 38.66
N LYS A 432 16.16 -13.78 39.78
CA LYS A 432 15.56 -12.45 39.96
C LYS A 432 16.05 -11.44 38.91
N GLU A 433 17.28 -11.57 38.42
CA GLU A 433 17.81 -10.72 37.35
C GLU A 433 17.08 -10.96 36.02
N THR A 434 16.85 -12.23 35.64
CA THR A 434 16.11 -12.57 34.41
C THR A 434 14.69 -12.01 34.44
N PHE A 435 14.00 -12.11 35.57
CA PHE A 435 12.66 -11.55 35.73
C PHE A 435 12.65 -10.02 35.65
N THR A 436 13.61 -9.35 36.28
CA THR A 436 13.74 -7.88 36.22
C THR A 436 14.00 -7.41 34.79
N ALA A 437 14.88 -8.10 34.05
CA ALA A 437 15.20 -7.79 32.66
C ALA A 437 13.97 -7.96 31.73
N LEU A 438 13.22 -9.04 31.90
CA LEU A 438 11.99 -9.31 31.14
C LEU A 438 10.87 -8.31 31.49
N GLY A 439 10.71 -7.99 32.77
CA GLY A 439 9.78 -6.95 33.24
C GLY A 439 10.10 -5.58 32.62
N SER A 440 11.38 -5.19 32.62
CA SER A 440 11.82 -3.94 31.98
C SER A 440 11.62 -3.94 30.46
N ALA A 441 11.76 -5.08 29.77
CA ALA A 441 11.48 -5.17 28.34
C ALA A 441 10.00 -4.95 28.03
N LEU A 442 9.12 -5.55 28.83
CA LEU A 442 7.67 -5.37 28.71
C LEU A 442 7.23 -3.94 29.04
N GLU A 443 7.76 -3.34 30.11
CA GLU A 443 7.49 -1.95 30.47
C GLU A 443 7.89 -1.00 29.35
N ARG A 444 9.09 -1.17 28.76
CA ARG A 444 9.53 -0.39 27.60
C ARG A 444 8.57 -0.52 26.41
N ALA A 445 8.06 -1.71 26.13
CA ALA A 445 7.11 -1.93 25.04
C ALA A 445 5.75 -1.26 25.32
N VAL A 446 5.27 -1.35 26.56
CA VAL A 446 4.04 -0.72 27.04
C VAL A 446 4.11 0.81 26.99
N ASP A 447 5.24 1.39 27.36
CA ASP A 447 5.46 2.85 27.37
C ASP A 447 5.47 3.46 25.95
N ARG A 448 5.72 2.63 24.93
CA ARG A 448 5.74 3.03 23.52
C ARG A 448 4.36 2.98 22.84
N LEU A 449 3.34 2.42 23.49
CA LEU A 449 1.99 2.39 22.94
C LEU A 449 1.38 3.81 22.87
N PRO A 450 0.59 4.13 21.83
CA PRO A 450 -0.08 5.42 21.72
C PRO A 450 -0.89 5.81 22.98
N THR A 451 -0.71 7.05 23.42
CA THR A 451 -1.44 7.66 24.55
C THR A 451 -2.61 8.52 24.09
N GLU A 452 -2.58 8.96 22.82
CA GLU A 452 -3.57 9.80 22.16
C GLU A 452 -3.97 9.19 20.81
N GLY A 453 -4.97 9.78 20.14
CA GLY A 453 -5.43 9.34 18.82
C GLY A 453 -6.43 8.17 18.84
N GLN A 454 -6.51 7.45 17.73
CA GLN A 454 -7.52 6.42 17.45
C GLN A 454 -7.27 5.10 18.20
N PHE A 455 -6.04 4.85 18.66
CA PHE A 455 -5.67 3.65 19.43
C PHE A 455 -5.48 3.90 20.93
N ALA A 456 -5.70 5.13 21.42
CA ALA A 456 -5.41 5.50 22.80
C ALA A 456 -6.04 4.57 23.84
N ILE A 457 -7.34 4.28 23.67
CA ILE A 457 -8.10 3.47 24.62
C ILE A 457 -7.70 1.99 24.53
N GLU A 458 -7.54 1.46 23.32
CA GLU A 458 -7.05 0.09 23.09
C GLU A 458 -5.70 -0.10 23.76
N SER A 459 -4.81 0.88 23.59
CA SER A 459 -3.48 0.91 24.18
C SER A 459 -3.52 0.90 25.70
N VAL A 460 -4.45 1.63 26.33
CA VAL A 460 -4.67 1.52 27.78
C VAL A 460 -5.12 0.11 28.17
N GLY A 461 -6.03 -0.51 27.42
CA GLY A 461 -6.43 -1.89 27.65
C GLY A 461 -5.26 -2.89 27.52
N LEU A 462 -4.40 -2.72 26.51
CA LEU A 462 -3.20 -3.56 26.33
C LEU A 462 -2.22 -3.40 27.48
N ARG A 463 -2.02 -2.17 28.00
CA ARG A 463 -1.21 -1.91 29.21
C ARG A 463 -1.77 -2.63 30.44
N ALA A 464 -3.08 -2.61 30.60
CA ALA A 464 -3.76 -3.34 31.68
C ALA A 464 -3.59 -4.86 31.51
N SER A 465 -3.73 -5.38 30.29
CA SER A 465 -3.50 -6.79 29.97
C SER A 465 -2.06 -7.22 30.28
N ALA A 466 -1.06 -6.40 29.91
CA ALA A 466 0.34 -6.64 30.22
C ALA A 466 0.60 -6.66 31.74
N SER A 467 0.01 -5.74 32.50
CA SER A 467 0.09 -5.72 33.97
C SER A 467 -0.55 -6.96 34.59
N LYS A 468 -1.70 -7.41 34.07
CA LYS A 468 -2.36 -8.67 34.48
C LYS A 468 -1.45 -9.89 34.23
N ARG A 469 -0.75 -9.93 33.10
CA ARG A 469 0.23 -10.97 32.76
C ARG A 469 1.44 -10.97 33.70
N LEU A 470 1.97 -9.80 34.05
CA LEU A 470 3.04 -9.69 35.03
C LEU A 470 2.60 -10.16 36.41
N ALA A 471 1.38 -9.83 36.82
CA ALA A 471 0.81 -10.32 38.07
C ALA A 471 0.69 -11.85 38.10
N GLU A 472 0.24 -12.46 37.00
CA GLU A 472 0.14 -13.91 36.84
C GLU A 472 1.51 -14.57 37.10
N ARG A 473 2.58 -14.00 36.55
CA ARG A 473 3.93 -14.51 36.73
C ARG A 473 4.47 -14.31 38.14
N ALA A 474 4.27 -13.13 38.71
CA ALA A 474 4.65 -12.86 40.11
C ALA A 474 3.98 -13.89 41.05
N PHE A 475 2.72 -14.24 40.78
CA PHE A 475 2.05 -15.30 41.51
C PHE A 475 2.70 -16.67 41.29
N THR A 476 2.93 -17.11 40.04
CA THR A 476 3.49 -18.44 39.72
C THR A 476 4.89 -18.64 40.31
N LEU A 477 5.76 -17.64 40.25
CA LEU A 477 7.13 -17.74 40.79
C LEU A 477 7.16 -17.81 42.33
N GLY A 478 6.27 -17.08 42.99
CA GLY A 478 6.12 -17.16 44.44
C GLY A 478 5.63 -18.54 44.94
N SER A 479 5.33 -19.51 44.06
CA SER A 479 4.99 -20.89 44.48
C SER A 479 6.22 -21.78 44.64
N GLU A 480 7.31 -21.47 43.95
CA GLU A 480 8.48 -22.35 43.81
C GLU A 480 9.60 -21.99 44.80
N ALA A 481 9.69 -20.72 45.24
CA ALA A 481 10.69 -20.27 46.20
C ALA A 481 10.15 -20.26 47.64
N ARG A 482 10.73 -21.10 48.52
CA ARG A 482 10.34 -21.24 49.94
C ARG A 482 10.57 -20.00 50.83
N GLU A 483 11.22 -18.93 50.34
CA GLU A 483 11.74 -17.86 51.21
C GLU A 483 11.23 -16.43 50.97
N ASN A 484 10.36 -16.12 50.00
CA ASN A 484 9.97 -14.71 49.74
C ASN A 484 8.48 -14.40 49.93
N ARG A 485 8.15 -13.71 51.05
CA ARG A 485 6.88 -12.99 51.27
C ARG A 485 6.66 -11.81 50.31
N LEU A 486 7.60 -11.50 49.41
CA LEU A 486 7.61 -10.34 48.52
C LEU A 486 6.76 -10.52 47.24
N ASP A 487 6.36 -11.73 46.87
CA ASP A 487 5.72 -11.99 45.56
C ASP A 487 4.18 -11.85 45.56
N ALA A 488 3.50 -12.08 46.69
CA ALA A 488 2.05 -11.91 46.79
C ALA A 488 1.61 -10.44 46.76
N VAL A 489 2.42 -9.56 47.37
CA VAL A 489 2.19 -8.10 47.39
C VAL A 489 2.31 -7.52 45.99
N ALA A 490 3.41 -7.82 45.29
CA ALA A 490 3.65 -7.34 43.92
C ALA A 490 2.56 -7.84 42.96
N CYS A 491 2.12 -9.10 43.09
CA CYS A 491 1.00 -9.65 42.33
C CYS A 491 -0.29 -8.82 42.51
N LEU A 492 -0.68 -8.53 43.76
CA LEU A 492 -1.90 -7.79 44.05
C LEU A 492 -1.82 -6.32 43.58
N GLU A 493 -0.66 -5.68 43.72
CA GLU A 493 -0.43 -4.31 43.23
C GLU A 493 -0.51 -4.22 41.70
N LEU A 494 0.03 -5.21 40.98
CA LEU A 494 -0.08 -5.29 39.52
C LEU A 494 -1.51 -5.57 39.04
N LEU A 495 -2.28 -6.41 39.76
CA LEU A 495 -3.70 -6.63 39.47
C LEU A 495 -4.53 -5.37 39.70
N GLU A 496 -4.27 -4.63 40.78
CA GLU A 496 -4.96 -3.38 41.08
C GLU A 496 -4.61 -2.29 40.05
N ARG A 497 -3.35 -2.21 39.63
CA ARG A 497 -2.94 -1.34 38.51
C ARG A 497 -3.67 -1.70 37.22
N ALA A 498 -3.75 -2.99 36.87
CA ALA A 498 -4.49 -3.45 35.71
C ALA A 498 -5.98 -3.07 35.79
N ARG A 499 -6.62 -3.25 36.96
CA ARG A 499 -8.01 -2.86 37.20
C ARG A 499 -8.22 -1.36 36.96
N LEU A 500 -7.37 -0.52 37.55
CA LEU A 500 -7.44 0.94 37.38
C LEU A 500 -7.22 1.39 35.94
N ASP A 501 -6.30 0.75 35.20
CA ASP A 501 -6.08 1.05 33.79
C ASP A 501 -7.31 0.64 32.94
N TYR A 502 -7.92 -0.53 33.17
CA TYR A 502 -9.17 -0.90 32.51
C TYR A 502 -10.31 0.08 32.85
N GLU A 503 -10.43 0.51 34.10
CA GLU A 503 -11.43 1.52 34.48
C GLU A 503 -11.18 2.87 33.80
N ARG A 504 -9.92 3.28 33.63
CA ARG A 504 -9.56 4.48 32.87
C ARG A 504 -9.97 4.34 31.41
N ALA A 505 -9.72 3.19 30.78
CA ALA A 505 -10.17 2.93 29.41
C ALA A 505 -11.70 2.96 29.29
N VAL A 506 -12.43 2.35 30.23
CA VAL A 506 -13.90 2.40 30.28
C VAL A 506 -14.40 3.85 30.42
N ARG A 507 -13.83 4.63 31.34
CA ARG A 507 -14.21 6.05 31.51
C ARG A 507 -13.95 6.85 30.24
N ALA A 508 -12.82 6.63 29.58
CA ALA A 508 -12.48 7.30 28.33
C ALA A 508 -13.44 6.97 27.18
N LEU A 509 -14.07 5.79 27.18
CA LEU A 509 -15.10 5.42 26.20
C LEU A 509 -16.44 6.14 26.43
N PHE A 510 -16.83 6.33 27.69
CA PHE A 510 -18.13 6.93 28.03
C PHE A 510 -18.10 8.45 28.20
N VAL A 511 -16.93 9.05 28.44
CA VAL A 511 -16.78 10.49 28.68
C VAL A 511 -16.03 11.12 27.51
N ASN A 512 -16.74 11.91 26.70
CA ASN A 512 -16.17 12.63 25.55
C ASN A 512 -15.05 13.58 26.01
N GLY A 513 -13.80 13.21 25.74
CA GLY A 513 -12.65 14.10 25.86
C GLY A 513 -12.38 14.84 24.54
N PRO A 514 -11.89 16.10 24.57
CA PRO A 514 -11.41 16.77 23.37
C PRO A 514 -10.19 16.01 22.80
N GLY A 515 -10.34 15.44 21.59
CA GLY A 515 -9.24 14.78 20.85
C GLY A 515 -9.43 13.30 20.51
N ALA A 516 -10.50 12.66 21.00
CA ALA A 516 -10.68 11.22 20.89
C ALA A 516 -11.68 10.84 19.78
N ILE A 517 -11.23 10.75 18.51
CA ILE A 517 -11.98 10.01 17.48
C ILE A 517 -11.66 8.53 17.67
N GLN A 518 -12.39 7.87 18.57
CA GLN A 518 -12.14 6.47 18.95
C GLN A 518 -12.89 5.55 17.97
N ARG A 519 -12.16 4.91 17.04
CA ARG A 519 -12.75 4.09 15.97
C ARG A 519 -12.46 2.59 16.08
N VAL A 520 -11.49 2.17 16.91
CA VAL A 520 -10.92 0.80 16.82
C VAL A 520 -11.18 -0.09 18.05
N VAL A 521 -11.59 0.47 19.20
CA VAL A 521 -11.87 -0.34 20.40
C VAL A 521 -13.26 -0.95 20.36
N SER A 522 -13.38 -2.26 20.55
CA SER A 522 -14.67 -2.88 20.88
C SER A 522 -14.96 -2.71 22.38
N LEU A 523 -16.06 -2.02 22.67
CA LEU A 523 -16.42 -1.60 24.04
C LEU A 523 -16.55 -2.80 25.01
N HIS A 524 -16.96 -3.96 24.52
CA HIS A 524 -17.21 -5.14 25.36
C HIS A 524 -15.95 -5.66 26.07
N TRP A 525 -14.79 -5.77 25.41
CA TRP A 525 -13.66 -6.51 25.98
C TRP A 525 -13.02 -5.80 27.18
N VAL A 526 -12.85 -4.47 27.10
CA VAL A 526 -12.32 -3.64 28.19
C VAL A 526 -13.27 -3.69 29.40
N LEU A 527 -14.59 -3.67 29.15
CA LEU A 527 -15.60 -3.76 30.20
C LEU A 527 -15.61 -5.12 30.90
N VAL A 528 -15.54 -6.22 30.15
CA VAL A 528 -15.47 -7.57 30.72
C VAL A 528 -14.26 -7.69 31.63
N GLN A 529 -13.10 -7.18 31.20
CA GLN A 529 -11.88 -7.25 32.01
C GLN A 529 -11.93 -6.37 33.26
N ALA A 530 -12.56 -5.19 33.19
CA ALA A 530 -12.81 -4.35 34.37
C ALA A 530 -13.71 -5.07 35.40
N GLU A 531 -14.79 -5.72 34.94
CA GLU A 531 -15.70 -6.48 35.80
C GLU A 531 -15.04 -7.76 36.36
N SER A 532 -14.27 -8.48 35.54
CA SER A 532 -13.50 -9.64 35.97
C SER A 532 -12.55 -9.28 37.12
N LEU A 533 -11.73 -8.24 36.94
CA LEU A 533 -10.77 -7.84 37.97
C LEU A 533 -11.47 -7.25 39.21
N GLY A 534 -12.61 -6.58 39.04
CA GLY A 534 -13.46 -6.16 40.15
C GLY A 534 -13.88 -7.33 41.02
N LEU A 535 -14.44 -8.38 40.40
CA LEU A 535 -14.82 -9.63 41.09
C LEU A 535 -13.62 -10.31 41.76
N VAL A 536 -12.49 -10.41 41.05
CA VAL A 536 -11.27 -11.06 41.56
C VAL A 536 -10.69 -10.34 42.78
N LEU A 537 -10.82 -9.02 42.85
CA LEU A 537 -10.29 -8.18 43.93
C LEU A 537 -11.34 -7.78 44.98
N GLY A 538 -12.56 -8.35 44.90
CA GLY A 538 -13.61 -8.13 45.90
C GLY A 538 -14.30 -6.75 45.82
N HIS A 539 -14.21 -6.06 44.70
CA HIS A 539 -14.99 -4.85 44.45
C HIS A 539 -16.43 -5.20 44.04
N PRO A 540 -17.43 -4.39 44.43
CA PRO A 540 -18.81 -4.62 44.01
C PRO A 540 -18.94 -4.49 42.49
N SER A 541 -19.69 -5.41 41.86
CA SER A 541 -20.04 -5.30 40.45
C SER A 541 -21.04 -4.16 40.27
N ALA A 542 -20.82 -3.31 39.26
CA ALA A 542 -21.76 -2.27 38.90
C ALA A 542 -22.74 -2.83 37.86
N GLU A 543 -24.01 -3.01 38.25
CA GLU A 543 -25.05 -3.60 37.38
C GLU A 543 -25.11 -2.92 36.00
N GLY A 544 -25.02 -1.58 35.98
CA GLY A 544 -24.97 -0.81 34.73
C GLY A 544 -23.75 -1.08 33.86
N ARG A 545 -22.58 -1.36 34.45
CA ARG A 545 -21.35 -1.67 33.70
C ARG A 545 -21.43 -3.04 33.04
N TRP A 546 -21.92 -4.04 33.78
CA TRP A 546 -22.15 -5.37 33.24
C TRP A 546 -23.18 -5.34 32.10
N ALA A 547 -24.29 -4.61 32.28
CA ALA A 547 -25.33 -4.47 31.27
C ALA A 547 -24.80 -3.80 29.99
N ALA A 548 -23.95 -2.77 30.14
CA ALA A 548 -23.28 -2.13 29.00
C ALA A 548 -22.32 -3.09 28.28
N ALA A 549 -21.56 -3.89 29.03
CA ALA A 549 -20.65 -4.89 28.46
C ALA A 549 -21.40 -5.93 27.64
N LYS A 550 -22.50 -6.45 28.20
CA LYS A 550 -23.37 -7.41 27.53
C LYS A 550 -24.00 -6.83 26.27
N LEU A 551 -24.62 -5.65 26.35
CA LEU A 551 -25.23 -4.98 25.19
C LEU A 551 -24.20 -4.80 24.07
N SER A 552 -22.98 -4.35 24.41
CA SER A 552 -21.93 -4.22 23.43
C SER A 552 -21.53 -5.55 22.80
N ALA A 553 -21.42 -6.63 23.56
CA ALA A 553 -21.07 -7.95 23.03
C ALA A 553 -22.20 -8.52 22.15
N ASP A 554 -23.46 -8.38 22.57
CA ASP A 554 -24.62 -8.85 21.81
C ASP A 554 -24.67 -8.22 20.41
N LEU A 555 -24.40 -6.91 20.29
CA LEU A 555 -24.38 -6.21 19.00
C LEU A 555 -23.30 -6.73 18.04
N TYR A 556 -22.22 -7.31 18.57
CA TYR A 556 -21.13 -7.89 17.76
C TYR A 556 -21.40 -9.33 17.33
N LEU A 557 -22.45 -10.00 17.83
CA LEU A 557 -22.82 -11.35 17.39
C LEU A 557 -23.24 -11.40 15.92
N ASP A 558 -23.76 -10.29 15.39
CA ASP A 558 -24.19 -10.15 13.99
C ASP A 558 -23.10 -9.53 13.09
N HIS A 559 -21.86 -9.39 13.59
CA HIS A 559 -20.78 -8.76 12.84
C HIS A 559 -20.36 -9.60 11.61
N ALA A 560 -20.07 -8.94 10.48
CA ALA A 560 -19.72 -9.61 9.22
C ALA A 560 -18.44 -10.49 9.31
N MET A 561 -17.49 -10.10 10.16
CA MET A 561 -16.26 -10.84 10.41
C MET A 561 -16.44 -11.90 11.51
N THR A 562 -16.06 -13.16 11.21
CA THR A 562 -16.12 -14.29 12.17
C THR A 562 -15.28 -14.07 13.42
N GLU A 563 -14.10 -13.46 13.30
CA GLU A 563 -13.23 -13.18 14.45
C GLU A 563 -13.91 -12.25 15.48
N GLN A 564 -14.58 -11.19 14.99
CA GLN A 564 -15.30 -10.24 15.85
C GLN A 564 -16.46 -10.92 16.59
N ARG A 565 -17.17 -11.84 15.92
CA ARG A 565 -18.20 -12.68 16.56
C ARG A 565 -17.60 -13.61 17.61
N ALA A 566 -16.43 -14.20 17.35
CA ALA A 566 -15.74 -15.06 18.32
C ALA A 566 -15.36 -14.28 19.58
N TRP A 567 -14.81 -13.07 19.47
CA TRP A 567 -14.49 -12.20 20.62
C TRP A 567 -15.73 -11.78 21.41
N ALA A 568 -16.86 -11.54 20.73
CA ALA A 568 -18.13 -11.24 21.38
C ALA A 568 -18.65 -12.43 22.20
N VAL A 569 -18.65 -13.63 21.62
CA VAL A 569 -19.07 -14.87 22.30
C VAL A 569 -18.15 -15.18 23.50
N ALA A 570 -16.84 -14.99 23.35
CA ALA A 570 -15.88 -15.12 24.45
C ALA A 570 -16.20 -14.15 25.61
N SER A 571 -16.50 -12.89 25.27
CA SER A 571 -16.87 -11.87 26.26
C SER A 571 -18.17 -12.23 26.97
N LEU A 572 -19.18 -12.74 26.26
CA LEU A 572 -20.43 -13.21 26.87
C LEU A 572 -20.20 -14.41 27.80
N ALA A 573 -19.36 -15.37 27.41
CA ALA A 573 -19.03 -16.50 28.26
C ALA A 573 -18.44 -16.04 29.60
N GLU A 574 -17.50 -15.09 29.58
CA GLU A 574 -16.88 -14.55 30.80
C GLU A 574 -17.85 -13.67 31.61
N LEU A 575 -18.70 -12.86 30.96
CA LEU A 575 -19.72 -12.05 31.65
C LEU A 575 -20.72 -12.88 32.44
N TRP A 576 -21.19 -14.01 31.88
CA TRP A 576 -22.07 -14.92 32.60
C TRP A 576 -21.32 -15.66 33.72
N LEU A 577 -20.03 -15.95 33.55
CA LEU A 577 -19.21 -16.52 34.63
C LEU A 577 -19.08 -15.53 35.80
N ILE A 578 -18.87 -14.24 35.51
CA ILE A 578 -18.77 -13.18 36.52
C ILE A 578 -20.06 -13.09 37.35
N ARG A 579 -21.24 -13.28 36.73
CA ARG A 579 -22.54 -13.26 37.44
C ARG A 579 -22.72 -14.39 38.46
N LEU A 580 -22.03 -15.51 38.32
CA LEU A 580 -22.02 -16.57 39.34
C LEU A 580 -21.36 -16.13 40.66
N GLY A 581 -20.64 -15.00 40.63
CA GLY A 581 -20.01 -14.39 41.80
C GLY A 581 -20.92 -13.45 42.59
N ASP A 582 -22.19 -13.31 42.22
CA ASP A 582 -23.15 -12.50 42.98
C ASP A 582 -23.54 -13.23 44.29
N PRO A 583 -23.29 -12.64 45.49
CA PRO A 583 -23.58 -13.27 46.78
C PRO A 583 -25.07 -13.58 46.99
N ASP A 584 -25.96 -12.84 46.31
CA ASP A 584 -27.41 -12.94 46.50
C ASP A 584 -28.08 -13.82 45.43
N LEU A 585 -27.30 -14.52 44.59
CA LEU A 585 -27.81 -15.31 43.47
C LEU A 585 -28.57 -16.58 43.94
N PRO A 586 -29.84 -16.77 43.53
CA PRO A 586 -30.58 -18.00 43.83
C PRO A 586 -29.92 -19.25 43.19
N PRO A 587 -29.89 -20.41 43.87
CA PRO A 587 -29.27 -21.64 43.33
C PRO A 587 -29.86 -22.14 41.99
N ALA A 588 -31.13 -21.83 41.71
CA ALA A 588 -31.75 -22.15 40.43
C ALA A 588 -31.20 -21.29 39.28
N GLU A 589 -30.98 -20.00 39.52
CA GLU A 589 -30.40 -19.06 38.55
C GLU A 589 -28.90 -19.33 38.34
N GLY A 590 -28.18 -19.72 39.39
CA GLY A 590 -26.77 -20.14 39.28
C GLY A 590 -26.56 -21.32 38.32
N ARG A 591 -27.49 -22.28 38.30
CA ARG A 591 -27.46 -23.40 37.33
C ARG A 591 -27.70 -22.92 35.90
N ASP A 592 -28.68 -22.04 35.68
CA ASP A 592 -28.96 -21.47 34.36
C ASP A 592 -27.75 -20.68 33.81
N PHE A 593 -27.15 -19.84 34.65
CA PHE A 593 -25.99 -19.03 34.24
C PHE A 593 -24.78 -19.91 33.91
N SER A 594 -24.50 -20.95 34.71
CA SER A 594 -23.44 -21.92 34.41
C SER A 594 -23.63 -22.60 33.05
N GLU A 595 -24.87 -22.98 32.70
CA GLU A 595 -25.17 -23.55 31.38
C GLU A 595 -25.01 -22.54 30.24
N ARG A 596 -25.36 -21.25 30.44
CA ARG A 596 -25.13 -20.20 29.44
C ARG A 596 -23.65 -19.99 29.15
N VAL A 597 -22.80 -20.00 30.19
CA VAL A 597 -21.33 -19.92 30.03
C VAL A 597 -20.84 -21.04 29.10
N VAL A 598 -21.28 -22.27 29.35
CA VAL A 598 -20.92 -23.46 28.57
C VAL A 598 -21.47 -23.39 27.14
N GLN A 599 -22.69 -22.89 26.95
CA GLN A 599 -23.28 -22.69 25.63
C GLN A 599 -22.44 -21.72 24.79
N HIS A 600 -22.02 -20.59 25.35
CA HIS A 600 -21.15 -19.64 24.67
C HIS A 600 -19.77 -20.24 24.38
N ALA A 601 -19.18 -21.03 25.30
CA ALA A 601 -17.92 -21.72 25.04
C ALA A 601 -18.03 -22.72 23.85
N ARG A 602 -19.15 -23.45 23.73
CA ARG A 602 -19.42 -24.33 22.58
C ARG A 602 -19.59 -23.56 21.27
N GLU A 603 -20.21 -22.38 21.33
CA GLU A 603 -20.32 -21.50 20.16
C GLU A 603 -18.95 -20.97 19.75
N LEU A 604 -18.13 -20.52 20.70
CA LEU A 604 -16.76 -20.09 20.45
C LEU A 604 -15.93 -21.20 19.79
N GLN A 605 -16.01 -22.42 20.32
CA GLN A 605 -15.34 -23.57 19.71
C GLN A 605 -15.78 -23.76 18.25
N ARG A 606 -17.09 -23.69 17.96
CA ARG A 606 -17.61 -23.80 16.60
C ARG A 606 -17.11 -22.69 15.67
N LEU A 607 -17.00 -21.45 16.15
CA LEU A 607 -16.48 -20.33 15.37
C LEU A 607 -14.97 -20.42 15.10
N CYS A 608 -14.21 -21.05 15.99
CA CYS A 608 -12.76 -21.22 15.86
C CYS A 608 -12.37 -22.47 15.03
N VAL A 609 -13.30 -23.38 14.72
CA VAL A 609 -13.02 -24.56 13.87
C VAL A 609 -12.88 -24.12 12.41
N GLY A 610 -11.69 -24.35 11.82
CA GLY A 610 -11.40 -24.00 10.42
C GLY A 610 -11.11 -22.51 10.18
N GLY A 611 -11.01 -21.71 11.25
CA GLY A 611 -10.65 -20.28 11.24
C GLY A 611 -9.47 -19.96 12.15
N ASP A 612 -9.33 -18.69 12.54
CA ASP A 612 -8.34 -18.27 13.54
C ASP A 612 -8.67 -18.88 14.91
N GLN A 613 -7.71 -19.63 15.46
CA GLN A 613 -7.85 -20.29 16.76
C GLN A 613 -7.49 -19.37 17.94
N PHE A 614 -6.88 -18.21 17.67
CA PHE A 614 -6.39 -17.30 18.70
C PHE A 614 -7.46 -16.83 19.71
N PRO A 615 -8.70 -16.44 19.29
CA PRO A 615 -9.75 -16.09 20.25
C PRO A 615 -10.10 -17.25 21.20
N GLY A 616 -10.11 -18.49 20.68
CA GLY A 616 -10.34 -19.70 21.47
C GLY A 616 -9.21 -19.98 22.47
N MET A 617 -7.96 -19.92 22.02
CA MET A 617 -6.77 -20.10 22.87
C MET A 617 -6.68 -19.02 23.97
N SER A 618 -6.91 -17.75 23.60
CA SER A 618 -6.89 -16.63 24.54
C SER A 618 -7.99 -16.76 25.60
N THR A 619 -9.20 -17.13 25.19
CA THR A 619 -10.33 -17.36 26.10
C THR A 619 -10.05 -18.51 27.04
N ARG A 620 -9.54 -19.64 26.53
CA ARG A 620 -9.12 -20.76 27.38
C ARG A 620 -8.13 -20.31 28.44
N ARG A 621 -7.07 -19.58 28.07
CA ARG A 621 -6.07 -19.08 29.03
C ARG A 621 -6.68 -18.13 30.06
N GLN A 622 -7.66 -17.31 29.68
CA GLN A 622 -8.41 -16.48 30.63
C GLN A 622 -9.23 -17.32 31.62
N PHE A 623 -9.93 -18.35 31.16
CA PHE A 623 -10.70 -19.26 32.02
C PHE A 623 -9.79 -20.13 32.92
N GLU A 624 -8.61 -20.52 32.43
CA GLU A 624 -7.59 -21.21 33.23
C GLU A 624 -7.17 -20.37 34.44
N ARG A 625 -7.09 -19.03 34.33
CA ARG A 625 -6.79 -18.16 35.48
C ARG A 625 -7.81 -18.29 36.61
N TYR A 626 -9.10 -18.44 36.31
CA TYR A 626 -10.12 -18.67 37.34
C TYR A 626 -9.92 -19.99 38.08
N VAL A 627 -9.36 -20.99 37.41
CA VAL A 627 -9.16 -22.35 37.96
C VAL A 627 -7.84 -22.44 38.73
N SER A 628 -6.72 -22.13 38.08
CA SER A 628 -5.37 -22.39 38.60
C SER A 628 -4.82 -21.25 39.47
N TRP A 629 -5.31 -20.03 39.28
CA TRP A 629 -4.80 -18.83 39.96
C TRP A 629 -5.83 -18.18 40.87
N TRP A 630 -6.80 -17.47 40.31
CA TRP A 630 -7.74 -16.62 41.07
C TRP A 630 -8.66 -17.42 41.99
N GLY A 631 -9.01 -18.66 41.64
CA GLY A 631 -9.79 -19.56 42.49
C GLY A 631 -8.96 -20.44 43.42
N SER A 632 -7.62 -20.32 43.39
CA SER A 632 -6.74 -21.16 44.21
C SER A 632 -6.80 -20.78 45.69
N PRO A 633 -6.67 -21.73 46.63
CA PRO A 633 -6.61 -21.41 48.06
C PRO A 633 -5.43 -20.49 48.42
N ARG A 634 -4.32 -20.58 47.66
CA ARG A 634 -3.15 -19.73 47.85
C ARG A 634 -3.46 -18.27 47.54
N PHE A 635 -4.20 -18.01 46.46
CA PHE A 635 -4.61 -16.66 46.11
C PHE A 635 -5.64 -16.09 47.11
N GLU A 636 -6.59 -16.92 47.58
CA GLU A 636 -7.50 -16.52 48.69
C GLU A 636 -6.73 -16.10 49.94
N ALA A 637 -5.72 -16.87 50.34
CA ALA A 637 -4.88 -16.52 51.48
C ALA A 637 -4.15 -15.19 51.26
N ALA A 638 -3.63 -14.94 50.04
CA ALA A 638 -2.99 -13.68 49.69
C ALA A 638 -3.95 -12.48 49.79
N LEU A 639 -5.18 -12.60 49.30
CA LEU A 639 -6.22 -11.56 49.45
C LEU A 639 -6.52 -11.29 50.93
N GLY A 640 -6.62 -12.35 51.74
CA GLY A 640 -6.82 -12.24 53.19
C GLY A 640 -5.74 -11.43 53.90
N THR A 641 -4.46 -11.50 53.47
CA THR A 641 -3.37 -10.68 54.04
C THR A 641 -3.55 -9.17 53.81
N ARG A 642 -4.35 -8.77 52.81
CA ARG A 642 -4.70 -7.36 52.52
C ARG A 642 -6.09 -6.99 53.04
N GLY A 643 -6.75 -7.87 53.80
CA GLY A 643 -8.10 -7.65 54.31
C GLY A 643 -9.19 -7.68 53.23
N ILE A 644 -8.90 -8.23 52.05
CA ILE A 644 -9.89 -8.36 50.97
C ILE A 644 -10.68 -9.65 51.19
N GLN A 645 -12.01 -9.52 51.36
CA GLN A 645 -12.92 -10.66 51.44
C GLN A 645 -13.83 -10.68 50.21
N ARG A 646 -13.87 -11.83 49.53
CA ARG A 646 -14.76 -12.03 48.37
C ARG A 646 -16.08 -12.64 48.84
N GLY A 647 -17.20 -11.99 48.54
CA GLY A 647 -18.56 -12.50 48.84
C GLY A 647 -19.08 -13.56 47.86
N ALA A 648 -18.32 -13.88 46.81
CA ALA A 648 -18.75 -14.66 45.66
C ALA A 648 -18.75 -16.19 45.88
N THR A 649 -19.65 -16.90 45.19
CA THR A 649 -19.68 -18.38 45.09
C THR A 649 -18.60 -18.92 44.16
N TRP A 650 -17.34 -18.90 44.61
CA TRP A 650 -16.20 -19.41 43.83
C TRP A 650 -16.21 -20.94 43.70
N ARG A 651 -16.67 -21.66 44.73
CA ARG A 651 -16.68 -23.12 44.82
C ARG A 651 -18.11 -23.66 44.95
N GLY A 652 -18.36 -24.85 44.39
CA GLY A 652 -19.68 -25.48 44.33
C GLY A 652 -19.99 -26.04 42.94
N GLU A 653 -21.01 -26.89 42.82
CA GLU A 653 -21.36 -27.59 41.55
C GLU A 653 -21.68 -26.62 40.39
N SER A 654 -22.20 -25.43 40.70
CA SER A 654 -22.42 -24.32 39.74
C SER A 654 -21.60 -23.07 40.09
N GLY A 655 -20.52 -23.21 40.87
CA GLY A 655 -19.63 -22.12 41.21
C GLY A 655 -18.70 -21.71 40.06
N ILE A 656 -18.00 -20.59 40.22
CA ILE A 656 -17.07 -20.04 39.21
C ILE A 656 -16.01 -21.07 38.80
N VAL A 657 -15.34 -21.72 39.77
CA VAL A 657 -14.22 -22.63 39.49
C VAL A 657 -14.67 -23.87 38.71
N GLU A 658 -15.78 -24.51 39.10
CA GLU A 658 -16.28 -25.71 38.40
C GLU A 658 -16.83 -25.38 37.01
N THR A 659 -17.53 -24.25 36.87
CA THR A 659 -17.98 -23.76 35.55
C THR A 659 -16.79 -23.45 34.64
N ALA A 660 -15.76 -22.79 35.17
CA ALA A 660 -14.56 -22.47 34.40
C ALA A 660 -13.79 -23.71 33.95
N LYS A 661 -13.67 -24.75 34.80
CA LYS A 661 -13.09 -26.05 34.40
C LYS A 661 -13.82 -26.67 33.21
N ARG A 662 -15.16 -26.65 33.22
CA ARG A 662 -15.96 -27.14 32.08
C ARG A 662 -15.62 -26.42 30.79
N VAL A 663 -15.45 -25.09 30.83
CA VAL A 663 -15.03 -24.29 29.66
C VAL A 663 -13.62 -24.63 29.21
N VAL A 664 -12.65 -24.73 30.14
CA VAL A 664 -11.27 -25.10 29.80
C VAL A 664 -11.23 -26.44 29.07
N SER A 665 -11.91 -27.47 29.60
CA SER A 665 -11.99 -28.78 28.96
C SER A 665 -12.72 -28.76 27.60
N LEU A 666 -13.71 -27.89 27.41
CA LEU A 666 -14.38 -27.74 26.10
C LEU A 666 -13.46 -27.09 25.06
N LEU A 667 -12.61 -26.17 25.47
CA LEU A 667 -11.66 -25.47 24.61
C LEU A 667 -10.29 -26.20 24.56
N GLU A 668 -10.21 -27.45 25.01
CA GLU A 668 -9.04 -28.31 24.82
C GLU A 668 -8.91 -28.73 23.35
N TRP A 669 -8.03 -28.06 22.63
CA TRP A 669 -7.54 -28.49 21.33
C TRP A 669 -6.59 -29.68 21.56
N ARG A 670 -6.97 -30.88 21.11
CA ARG A 670 -6.01 -32.00 21.04
C ARG A 670 -4.98 -31.66 19.97
N GLU A 671 -3.72 -31.51 20.36
CA GLU A 671 -2.61 -31.60 19.42
C GLU A 671 -2.63 -33.02 18.83
N GLU A 672 -2.88 -33.12 17.53
CA GLU A 672 -2.42 -34.29 16.78
C GLU A 672 -0.88 -34.33 16.89
N PRO A 673 -0.27 -35.45 17.31
CA PRO A 673 1.18 -35.56 17.40
C PRO A 673 1.79 -35.53 15.99
N GLY A 674 2.17 -34.33 15.55
CA GLY A 674 2.76 -34.11 14.22
C GLY A 674 2.89 -32.65 13.76
N GLY A 675 2.72 -31.66 14.64
CA GLY A 675 2.90 -30.25 14.30
C GLY A 675 4.38 -29.83 14.34
N ALA A 676 5.07 -29.88 13.20
CA ALA A 676 6.29 -29.10 12.98
C ALA A 676 6.01 -27.60 13.22
N PRO A 677 7.02 -26.77 13.58
CA PRO A 677 6.86 -25.33 13.70
C PRO A 677 6.29 -24.75 12.40
N PHE A 678 5.45 -23.72 12.53
CA PHE A 678 4.71 -23.06 11.45
C PHE A 678 5.43 -23.12 10.10
N PRO A 679 4.81 -23.66 9.03
CA PRO A 679 5.36 -23.48 7.70
C PRO A 679 5.27 -21.98 7.34
N PRO A 680 6.18 -21.45 6.51
CA PRO A 680 6.00 -20.14 5.90
C PRO A 680 4.64 -20.10 5.18
N PRO A 681 4.03 -18.92 4.99
CA PRO A 681 2.75 -18.82 4.28
C PRO A 681 2.85 -19.56 2.94
N PRO A 682 1.90 -20.47 2.61
CA PRO A 682 2.06 -21.33 1.46
C PRO A 682 2.03 -20.48 0.18
N ALA A 683 3.01 -20.74 -0.69
CA ALA A 683 2.89 -20.49 -2.11
C ALA A 683 1.56 -21.07 -2.60
N ILE A 684 0.86 -20.32 -3.45
CA ILE A 684 -0.43 -20.69 -4.02
C ILE A 684 -0.24 -21.96 -4.86
N ALA A 685 -0.49 -23.12 -4.26
CA ALA A 685 -0.55 -24.41 -4.92
C ALA A 685 -1.96 -24.98 -4.77
N ARG A 686 -2.56 -25.26 -5.93
CA ARG A 686 -3.90 -25.81 -6.14
C ARG A 686 -4.05 -27.17 -5.47
N SER A 687 -5.19 -27.46 -4.85
CA SER A 687 -5.61 -28.85 -4.66
C SER A 687 -7.08 -29.06 -4.99
N ALA A 688 -7.30 -30.09 -5.79
CA ALA A 688 -8.55 -30.60 -6.26
C ALA A 688 -9.32 -31.30 -5.14
N VAL A 689 -10.63 -31.04 -5.04
CA VAL A 689 -11.53 -31.83 -4.20
C VAL A 689 -12.41 -32.69 -5.09
N SER A 690 -12.10 -33.98 -5.10
CA SER A 690 -12.97 -35.07 -5.54
C SER A 690 -14.22 -35.12 -4.64
N ARG A 691 -15.40 -34.95 -5.23
CA ARG A 691 -16.68 -35.28 -4.59
C ARG A 691 -17.27 -36.51 -5.27
N ARG A 692 -17.25 -37.64 -4.56
CA ARG A 692 -18.19 -38.76 -4.77
C ARG A 692 -19.39 -38.54 -3.86
N THR A 693 -20.55 -38.27 -4.45
CA THR A 693 -21.86 -38.48 -3.83
C THR A 693 -22.72 -39.32 -4.77
N THR A 694 -23.10 -40.49 -4.29
CA THR A 694 -23.93 -41.49 -4.94
C THR A 694 -25.40 -41.06 -4.97
N ALA A 695 -26.01 -41.04 -6.16
CA ALA A 695 -27.46 -40.98 -6.35
C ALA A 695 -27.99 -42.36 -6.79
N PRO A 696 -29.24 -42.75 -6.45
CA PRO A 696 -29.83 -44.00 -6.90
C PRO A 696 -30.30 -43.91 -8.36
N ALA A 697 -30.12 -45.02 -9.08
CA ALA A 697 -30.47 -45.15 -10.50
C ALA A 697 -31.99 -45.16 -10.73
N VAL A 698 -32.44 -44.42 -11.74
CA VAL A 698 -33.70 -44.66 -12.44
C VAL A 698 -33.39 -44.74 -13.94
N HIS A 699 -33.57 -45.94 -14.49
CA HIS A 699 -33.53 -46.21 -15.93
C HIS A 699 -34.77 -45.62 -16.60
N LEU A 700 -34.59 -44.70 -17.55
CA LEU A 700 -35.55 -44.48 -18.65
C LEU A 700 -34.77 -44.12 -19.93
N GLY A 701 -35.19 -44.72 -21.05
CA GLY A 701 -34.46 -44.83 -22.33
C GLY A 701 -34.21 -43.51 -23.09
N PRO A 702 -33.65 -43.58 -24.32
CA PRO A 702 -33.07 -42.43 -24.98
C PRO A 702 -34.16 -41.48 -25.49
N PRO A 703 -34.08 -40.17 -25.21
CA PRO A 703 -34.85 -39.18 -25.95
C PRO A 703 -33.95 -38.50 -26.98
N HIS A 704 -34.37 -38.64 -28.23
CA HIS A 704 -34.27 -37.71 -29.35
C HIS A 704 -33.37 -36.46 -29.21
N ARG A 705 -32.47 -36.31 -30.19
CA ARG A 705 -31.70 -35.09 -30.48
C ARG A 705 -32.62 -33.86 -30.59
N SER A 706 -32.55 -32.97 -29.61
CA SER A 706 -32.93 -31.56 -29.76
C SER A 706 -31.70 -30.78 -30.20
N ALA A 707 -31.80 -29.97 -31.25
CA ALA A 707 -30.75 -29.07 -31.68
C ALA A 707 -30.57 -27.98 -30.61
N ALA A 708 -29.40 -27.92 -29.98
CA ALA A 708 -29.11 -26.86 -29.02
C ALA A 708 -29.06 -25.49 -29.73
N ALA A 709 -29.60 -24.47 -29.06
CA ALA A 709 -29.78 -23.13 -29.61
C ALA A 709 -28.44 -22.38 -29.71
N ARG A 710 -28.28 -21.60 -30.79
CA ARG A 710 -27.08 -20.77 -30.99
C ARG A 710 -27.21 -19.48 -30.21
N PHE A 711 -26.13 -19.05 -29.56
CA PHE A 711 -26.14 -17.87 -28.68
C PHE A 711 -24.91 -16.99 -28.87
N VAL A 712 -25.07 -15.71 -28.53
CA VAL A 712 -23.97 -14.77 -28.25
C VAL A 712 -24.30 -14.03 -26.96
N THR A 713 -23.37 -13.99 -26.01
CA THR A 713 -23.52 -13.31 -24.72
C THR A 713 -22.40 -12.30 -24.55
N ILE A 714 -22.77 -11.06 -24.23
CA ILE A 714 -21.85 -9.96 -23.97
C ILE A 714 -21.98 -9.57 -22.50
N GLU A 715 -20.93 -9.78 -21.72
CA GLU A 715 -20.84 -9.39 -20.32
C GLU A 715 -19.97 -8.13 -20.19
N MET A 716 -20.59 -7.02 -19.78
CA MET A 716 -19.89 -5.81 -19.38
C MET A 716 -19.50 -5.92 -17.90
N LEU A 717 -18.23 -6.17 -17.64
CA LEU A 717 -17.69 -6.27 -16.28
C LEU A 717 -17.66 -4.90 -15.59
N GLU A 718 -17.56 -4.90 -14.26
CA GLU A 718 -17.37 -3.68 -13.47
C GLU A 718 -15.96 -3.11 -13.68
N ALA A 719 -15.83 -2.27 -14.71
CA ALA A 719 -14.56 -1.69 -15.11
C ALA A 719 -14.33 -0.24 -14.60
N GLY A 720 -15.18 0.24 -13.69
CA GLY A 720 -15.15 1.61 -13.17
C GLY A 720 -15.48 2.61 -14.28
N HIS A 721 -14.49 3.40 -14.68
CA HIS A 721 -14.58 4.36 -15.78
C HIS A 721 -14.01 3.85 -17.11
N GLY A 722 -13.78 2.53 -17.23
CA GLY A 722 -13.15 1.90 -18.39
C GLY A 722 -13.95 0.77 -19.05
N ASP A 723 -13.36 0.12 -20.06
CA ASP A 723 -13.98 -0.99 -20.81
C ASP A 723 -13.35 -2.36 -20.49
N CYS A 724 -14.19 -3.35 -20.19
CA CYS A 724 -13.80 -4.75 -20.08
C CYS A 724 -15.00 -5.63 -20.41
N LEU A 725 -14.97 -6.29 -21.58
CA LEU A 725 -16.10 -7.02 -22.13
C LEU A 725 -15.71 -8.49 -22.34
N TRP A 726 -16.44 -9.39 -21.67
CA TRP A 726 -16.29 -10.83 -21.82
C TRP A 726 -17.37 -11.35 -22.78
N ILE A 727 -16.96 -11.93 -23.91
CA ILE A 727 -17.88 -12.40 -24.94
C ILE A 727 -17.83 -13.92 -25.04
N GLU A 728 -19.00 -14.55 -24.98
CA GLU A 728 -19.18 -15.98 -25.19
C GLU A 728 -20.14 -16.24 -26.34
N TYR A 729 -19.89 -17.26 -27.16
CA TYR A 729 -20.79 -17.65 -28.24
C TYR A 729 -20.68 -19.13 -28.56
N GLY A 730 -21.70 -19.70 -29.19
CA GLY A 730 -21.70 -21.12 -29.49
C GLY A 730 -23.05 -21.67 -29.90
N ASP A 731 -23.15 -23.01 -29.94
CA ASP A 731 -24.35 -23.75 -30.33
C ASP A 731 -25.00 -24.51 -29.17
N GLY A 732 -24.59 -24.20 -27.93
CA GLY A 732 -25.02 -24.88 -26.71
C GLY A 732 -24.36 -26.24 -26.46
N ARG A 733 -23.55 -26.76 -27.40
CA ARG A 733 -22.67 -27.92 -27.19
C ARG A 733 -21.22 -27.48 -26.99
N THR A 734 -20.78 -26.46 -27.72
CA THR A 734 -19.47 -25.84 -27.55
C THR A 734 -19.61 -24.36 -27.26
N THR A 735 -18.79 -23.85 -26.33
CA THR A 735 -18.73 -22.42 -25.99
C THR A 735 -17.36 -21.88 -26.33
N HIS A 736 -17.33 -20.90 -27.22
CA HIS A 736 -16.17 -20.14 -27.64
C HIS A 736 -16.16 -18.79 -26.94
N ARG A 737 -14.98 -18.23 -26.70
CA ARG A 737 -14.82 -17.04 -25.86
C ARG A 737 -13.76 -16.10 -26.41
N TRP A 738 -13.99 -14.80 -26.30
CA TRP A 738 -12.98 -13.78 -26.54
C TRP A 738 -13.16 -12.60 -25.59
N LEU A 739 -12.08 -11.85 -25.39
CA LEU A 739 -12.02 -10.71 -24.46
C LEU A 739 -11.76 -9.42 -25.25
N ASN A 740 -12.45 -8.35 -24.87
CA ASN A 740 -12.23 -7.01 -25.40
C ASN A 740 -11.93 -6.04 -24.26
N ASP A 741 -10.70 -5.50 -24.26
CA ASP A 741 -10.10 -4.67 -23.22
C ASP A 741 -10.03 -5.30 -21.81
N CYS A 742 -9.40 -4.60 -20.86
CA CYS A 742 -9.17 -5.10 -19.50
C CYS A 742 -9.57 -4.09 -18.41
N GLY A 743 -10.13 -2.95 -18.78
CA GLY A 743 -10.51 -1.90 -17.87
C GLY A 743 -9.31 -1.23 -17.20
N THR A 744 -9.59 -0.60 -16.06
CA THR A 744 -8.56 -0.05 -15.18
C THR A 744 -7.77 -1.14 -14.46
N GLN A 745 -6.70 -0.76 -13.76
CA GLN A 745 -5.91 -1.70 -12.94
C GLN A 745 -6.76 -2.47 -11.91
N GLN A 746 -7.82 -1.86 -11.38
CA GLN A 746 -8.71 -2.49 -10.40
C GLN A 746 -9.60 -3.58 -11.05
N THR A 747 -9.92 -3.43 -12.33
CA THR A 747 -10.77 -4.35 -13.10
C THR A 747 -10.15 -5.74 -13.23
N ALA A 748 -8.83 -5.85 -13.19
CA ALA A 748 -8.13 -7.12 -13.29
C ALA A 748 -8.59 -8.15 -12.24
N ARG A 749 -8.96 -7.71 -11.02
CA ARG A 749 -9.49 -8.61 -9.99
C ARG A 749 -10.80 -9.27 -10.44
N GLU A 750 -11.70 -8.50 -11.00
CA GLU A 750 -13.00 -8.97 -11.44
C GLU A 750 -12.87 -9.86 -12.69
N LEU A 751 -11.93 -9.54 -13.57
CA LEU A 751 -11.60 -10.33 -14.75
C LEU A 751 -10.94 -11.68 -14.39
N LEU A 752 -10.02 -11.70 -13.43
CA LEU A 752 -9.41 -12.95 -12.92
C LEU A 752 -10.48 -13.86 -12.27
N ARG A 753 -11.35 -13.28 -11.45
CA ARG A 753 -12.50 -14.00 -10.86
C ARG A 753 -13.42 -14.58 -11.95
N ARG A 754 -13.59 -13.88 -13.07
CA ARG A 754 -14.38 -14.38 -14.22
C ARG A 754 -13.70 -15.55 -14.93
N VAL A 755 -12.37 -15.55 -15.04
CA VAL A 755 -11.59 -16.69 -15.55
C VAL A 755 -11.68 -17.88 -14.60
N ASP A 756 -11.66 -17.66 -13.29
CA ASP A 756 -11.75 -18.74 -12.30
C ASP A 756 -13.07 -19.50 -12.37
N GLN A 757 -14.13 -18.84 -12.83
CA GLN A 757 -15.44 -19.45 -13.09
C GLN A 757 -15.49 -20.31 -14.36
N VAL A 758 -14.47 -20.22 -15.24
CA VAL A 758 -14.36 -21.05 -16.44
C VAL A 758 -13.65 -22.36 -16.10
N PRO A 759 -14.22 -23.54 -16.48
CA PRO A 759 -13.56 -24.83 -16.32
C PRO A 759 -12.16 -24.82 -16.94
N GLU A 760 -11.18 -25.45 -16.27
CA GLU A 760 -9.78 -25.36 -16.65
C GLU A 760 -9.50 -25.81 -18.10
N ASN A 761 -10.17 -26.88 -18.56
CA ASN A 761 -10.08 -27.40 -19.92
C ASN A 761 -10.72 -26.47 -20.98
N GLU A 762 -11.43 -25.43 -20.56
CA GLU A 762 -12.09 -24.44 -21.41
C GLU A 762 -11.47 -23.03 -21.30
N ARG A 763 -10.35 -22.87 -20.57
CA ARG A 763 -9.62 -21.60 -20.39
C ARG A 763 -8.77 -21.23 -21.61
N ARG A 764 -9.35 -21.39 -22.81
CA ARG A 764 -8.79 -20.88 -24.05
C ARG A 764 -9.70 -19.80 -24.60
N LEU A 765 -9.20 -18.58 -24.65
CA LEU A 765 -9.84 -17.48 -25.37
C LEU A 765 -9.35 -17.51 -26.81
N GLU A 766 -10.25 -17.46 -27.78
CA GLU A 766 -9.89 -17.46 -29.20
C GLU A 766 -9.19 -16.17 -29.61
N LEU A 767 -9.56 -15.06 -28.96
CA LEU A 767 -9.01 -13.75 -29.22
C LEU A 767 -8.99 -12.91 -27.94
N PHE A 768 -7.94 -12.10 -27.78
CA PHE A 768 -7.93 -10.96 -26.87
C PHE A 768 -7.62 -9.69 -27.65
N VAL A 769 -8.54 -8.72 -27.61
CA VAL A 769 -8.38 -7.41 -28.25
C VAL A 769 -8.05 -6.36 -27.19
N MET A 770 -6.93 -5.69 -27.35
CA MET A 770 -6.61 -4.44 -26.64
C MET A 770 -6.79 -3.29 -27.62
N THR A 771 -7.85 -2.49 -27.42
CA THR A 771 -8.34 -1.57 -28.43
C THR A 771 -7.40 -0.40 -28.65
N HIS A 772 -6.84 0.17 -27.58
CA HIS A 772 -5.87 1.26 -27.60
C HIS A 772 -5.14 1.37 -26.24
N ILE A 773 -4.39 2.45 -26.02
CA ILE A 773 -3.41 2.56 -24.92
C ILE A 773 -3.90 3.32 -23.69
N ASP A 774 -5.13 3.81 -23.67
CA ASP A 774 -5.62 4.61 -22.56
C ASP A 774 -5.82 3.75 -21.31
N SER A 775 -5.56 4.36 -20.15
CA SER A 775 -5.39 3.64 -18.88
C SER A 775 -6.63 2.89 -18.40
N ASP A 776 -7.80 3.33 -18.85
CA ASP A 776 -9.10 2.76 -18.57
C ASP A 776 -9.45 1.59 -19.52
N HIS A 777 -8.59 1.28 -20.51
CA HIS A 777 -8.69 0.08 -21.35
C HIS A 777 -7.55 -0.91 -21.08
N ILE A 778 -6.31 -0.41 -21.04
CA ILE A 778 -5.10 -1.25 -20.89
C ILE A 778 -4.69 -1.48 -19.43
N GLY A 779 -5.21 -0.69 -18.49
CA GLY A 779 -4.73 -0.66 -17.10
C GLY A 779 -4.82 -2.01 -16.38
N GLY A 780 -5.84 -2.81 -16.67
CA GLY A 780 -6.04 -4.14 -16.10
C GLY A 780 -5.27 -5.26 -16.81
N ALA A 781 -4.61 -4.99 -17.94
CA ALA A 781 -4.07 -6.01 -18.82
C ALA A 781 -2.82 -6.72 -18.25
N LEU A 782 -1.88 -5.95 -17.67
CA LEU A 782 -0.66 -6.53 -17.07
C LEU A 782 -0.97 -7.45 -15.88
N PRO A 783 -1.83 -7.05 -14.91
CA PRO A 783 -2.21 -7.99 -13.85
C PRO A 783 -3.00 -9.20 -14.37
N PHE A 784 -3.82 -9.02 -15.42
CA PHE A 784 -4.61 -10.10 -16.03
C PHE A 784 -3.76 -11.18 -16.70
N PHE A 785 -2.65 -10.83 -17.37
CA PHE A 785 -1.75 -11.81 -17.99
C PHE A 785 -1.12 -12.82 -17.01
N ARG A 786 -1.23 -12.60 -15.70
CA ARG A 786 -0.89 -13.66 -14.73
C ARG A 786 -1.81 -14.88 -14.81
N ALA A 787 -3.04 -14.73 -15.32
CA ALA A 787 -3.90 -15.87 -15.63
C ALA A 787 -3.27 -16.84 -16.64
N VAL A 788 -2.35 -16.37 -17.50
CA VAL A 788 -1.61 -17.22 -18.44
C VAL A 788 -0.79 -18.27 -17.70
N LYS A 789 -0.13 -17.88 -16.61
CA LYS A 789 0.59 -18.82 -15.72
C LYS A 789 -0.34 -19.84 -15.04
N ASN A 790 -1.64 -19.55 -14.99
CA ASN A 790 -2.68 -20.38 -14.39
C ASN A 790 -3.52 -21.15 -15.44
N GLY A 791 -2.96 -21.35 -16.65
CA GLY A 791 -3.56 -22.17 -17.70
C GLY A 791 -4.49 -21.42 -18.66
N LEU A 792 -4.62 -20.09 -18.56
CA LEU A 792 -5.32 -19.30 -19.57
C LEU A 792 -4.47 -19.21 -20.84
N THR A 793 -5.05 -19.54 -22.00
CA THR A 793 -4.37 -19.42 -23.30
C THR A 793 -5.16 -18.55 -24.26
N PHE A 794 -4.45 -17.94 -25.21
CA PHE A 794 -5.04 -17.09 -26.24
C PHE A 794 -4.77 -17.67 -27.63
N GLY A 795 -5.75 -17.63 -28.53
CA GLY A 795 -5.58 -17.97 -29.94
C GLY A 795 -4.83 -16.88 -30.72
N ASP A 796 -5.14 -15.62 -30.44
CA ASP A 796 -4.43 -14.43 -30.93
C ASP A 796 -4.61 -13.26 -29.94
N VAL A 797 -3.69 -12.31 -29.93
CA VAL A 797 -3.76 -11.06 -29.19
C VAL A 797 -3.63 -9.90 -30.18
N TRP A 798 -4.70 -9.11 -30.31
CA TRP A 798 -4.74 -7.94 -31.19
C TRP A 798 -4.38 -6.68 -30.42
N PHE A 799 -3.26 -6.07 -30.81
CA PHE A 799 -2.82 -4.81 -30.23
C PHE A 799 -1.88 -4.04 -31.18
N ASN A 800 -2.20 -2.77 -31.41
CA ASN A 800 -1.35 -1.84 -32.18
C ASN A 800 -0.30 -1.18 -31.29
N GLY A 801 0.66 -1.99 -30.79
CA GLY A 801 1.79 -1.50 -30.02
C GLY A 801 2.80 -0.68 -30.84
N TRP A 802 3.79 -0.11 -30.16
CA TRP A 802 4.72 0.85 -30.73
C TRP A 802 5.48 0.34 -31.97
N ARG A 803 5.83 -0.96 -32.03
CA ARG A 803 6.48 -1.57 -33.21
C ARG A 803 5.70 -1.34 -34.51
N HIS A 804 4.38 -1.17 -34.42
CA HIS A 804 3.49 -0.93 -35.55
C HIS A 804 3.34 0.55 -35.93
N LEU A 805 3.83 1.48 -35.09
CA LEU A 805 3.65 2.93 -35.27
C LEU A 805 4.84 3.64 -35.91
N SER A 806 6.06 3.12 -35.75
CA SER A 806 7.29 3.89 -36.08
C SER A 806 8.41 3.07 -36.75
N GLY A 807 8.28 1.75 -36.89
CA GLY A 807 9.33 0.89 -37.45
C GLY A 807 10.63 0.85 -36.61
N ARG A 808 10.66 1.47 -35.42
CA ARG A 808 11.77 1.50 -34.44
C ARG A 808 11.19 1.69 -33.04
N LEU A 809 11.53 0.83 -32.06
CA LEU A 809 11.11 0.84 -30.63
C LEU A 809 11.31 2.22 -29.94
N GLY A 810 10.55 2.73 -28.96
CA GLY A 810 9.47 2.22 -28.09
C GLY A 810 8.50 3.34 -27.62
N ALA A 811 7.52 2.99 -26.76
CA ALA A 811 7.02 3.81 -25.62
C ALA A 811 5.94 3.12 -24.73
N ARG A 812 5.83 3.54 -23.46
CA ARG A 812 5.84 2.68 -22.26
C ARG A 812 4.63 1.81 -21.84
N GLN A 813 3.36 2.22 -21.81
CA GLN A 813 2.27 1.30 -21.38
C GLN A 813 1.93 0.29 -22.47
N GLY A 814 1.84 0.78 -23.71
CA GLY A 814 1.85 -0.06 -24.89
C GLY A 814 3.13 -0.90 -24.97
N GLU A 815 4.29 -0.38 -24.58
CA GLU A 815 5.53 -1.20 -24.51
C GLU A 815 5.46 -2.24 -23.40
N MET A 816 5.04 -1.93 -22.17
CA MET A 816 4.93 -2.92 -21.10
C MET A 816 3.95 -4.02 -21.48
N PHE A 817 2.84 -3.67 -22.14
CA PHE A 817 1.92 -4.66 -22.68
C PHE A 817 2.53 -5.42 -23.87
N SER A 818 3.29 -4.75 -24.75
CA SER A 818 4.05 -5.39 -25.86
C SER A 818 5.12 -6.36 -25.35
N THR A 819 5.88 -5.95 -24.33
CA THR A 819 6.89 -6.73 -23.62
C THR A 819 6.21 -7.87 -22.89
N ALA A 820 5.08 -7.65 -22.22
CA ALA A 820 4.35 -8.75 -21.59
C ALA A 820 3.83 -9.76 -22.63
N ILE A 821 3.30 -9.32 -23.78
CA ILE A 821 2.94 -10.21 -24.88
C ILE A 821 4.18 -11.06 -25.31
N GLN A 822 5.37 -10.45 -25.36
CA GLN A 822 6.62 -11.14 -25.72
C GLN A 822 7.12 -12.08 -24.60
N ASP A 823 7.15 -11.64 -23.35
CA ASP A 823 7.62 -12.39 -22.18
C ASP A 823 6.77 -13.63 -21.90
N PHE A 824 5.46 -13.55 -22.20
CA PHE A 824 4.52 -14.66 -22.10
C PHE A 824 4.41 -15.46 -23.40
N GLU A 825 5.21 -15.15 -24.42
CA GLU A 825 5.23 -15.80 -25.74
C GLU A 825 3.83 -15.88 -26.39
N LEU A 826 3.02 -14.83 -26.21
CA LEU A 826 1.65 -14.79 -26.72
C LEU A 826 1.63 -14.50 -28.23
N PRO A 827 0.69 -15.11 -28.99
CA PRO A 827 0.51 -14.81 -30.40
C PRO A 827 0.08 -13.35 -30.56
N TRP A 828 0.87 -12.54 -31.27
CA TRP A 828 0.65 -11.10 -31.38
C TRP A 828 0.36 -10.67 -32.81
N ASN A 829 -0.89 -10.28 -33.06
CA ASN A 829 -1.43 -9.93 -34.38
C ASN A 829 -1.17 -11.04 -35.40
N ALA A 830 -1.29 -12.31 -34.98
CA ALA A 830 -0.99 -13.46 -35.82
C ALA A 830 -1.88 -13.49 -37.07
N TRP A 831 -3.15 -13.07 -36.96
CA TRP A 831 -4.06 -12.89 -38.10
C TRP A 831 -3.50 -11.98 -39.22
N ARG A 832 -2.63 -11.02 -38.87
CA ARG A 832 -1.97 -10.10 -39.82
C ARG A 832 -0.48 -10.36 -39.96
N GLU A 833 -0.01 -11.56 -39.63
CA GLU A 833 1.41 -11.94 -39.71
C GLU A 833 2.30 -10.98 -38.89
N GLY A 834 1.80 -10.55 -37.73
CA GLY A 834 2.50 -9.62 -36.85
C GLY A 834 2.43 -8.14 -37.28
N ARG A 835 1.74 -7.81 -38.38
CA ARG A 835 1.52 -6.41 -38.82
C ARG A 835 0.42 -5.72 -38.00
N ALA A 836 0.29 -4.41 -38.20
CA ALA A 836 -0.73 -3.60 -37.54
C ALA A 836 -2.16 -4.06 -37.89
N ILE A 837 -3.06 -4.01 -36.91
CA ILE A 837 -4.50 -4.20 -37.08
C ILE A 837 -5.10 -2.89 -37.58
N VAL A 838 -5.18 -2.73 -38.90
CA VAL A 838 -5.66 -1.52 -39.57
C VAL A 838 -6.49 -1.83 -40.82
N ILE A 839 -7.30 -0.85 -41.23
CA ILE A 839 -7.98 -0.82 -42.54
C ILE A 839 -7.03 -0.22 -43.58
N ASP A 840 -6.33 -1.08 -44.31
CA ASP A 840 -5.31 -0.71 -45.30
C ASP A 840 -5.70 -1.00 -46.75
N SER A 841 -6.98 -1.31 -47.02
CA SER A 841 -7.47 -1.60 -48.38
C SER A 841 -8.88 -1.07 -48.66
N ASP A 842 -9.29 -1.11 -49.93
CA ASP A 842 -10.64 -0.79 -50.39
C ASP A 842 -11.70 -1.83 -49.99
N GLN A 843 -11.29 -2.98 -49.46
CA GLN A 843 -12.19 -3.90 -48.76
C GLN A 843 -11.95 -3.83 -47.25
N LEU A 844 -13.01 -3.98 -46.46
CA LEU A 844 -12.87 -3.99 -45.01
C LEU A 844 -12.24 -5.32 -44.59
N PRO A 845 -11.16 -5.33 -43.79
CA PRO A 845 -10.55 -6.56 -43.33
C PRO A 845 -11.52 -7.42 -42.50
N VAL A 846 -11.57 -8.72 -42.80
CA VAL A 846 -12.44 -9.69 -42.11
C VAL A 846 -11.60 -10.82 -41.51
N CYS A 847 -11.82 -11.13 -40.24
CA CYS A 847 -11.27 -12.29 -39.55
C CYS A 847 -12.40 -13.24 -39.17
N VAL A 848 -12.25 -14.55 -39.40
CA VAL A 848 -13.19 -15.56 -38.91
C VAL A 848 -12.51 -16.32 -37.78
N LEU A 849 -13.07 -16.21 -36.57
CA LEU A 849 -12.59 -16.92 -35.39
C LEU A 849 -12.86 -18.44 -35.53
N PRO A 850 -12.11 -19.32 -34.85
CA PRO A 850 -12.27 -20.76 -34.99
C PRO A 850 -13.68 -21.29 -34.71
N GLY A 851 -14.42 -20.66 -33.78
CA GLY A 851 -15.83 -20.99 -33.50
C GLY A 851 -16.83 -20.51 -34.56
N GLY A 852 -16.39 -19.80 -35.61
CA GLY A 852 -17.21 -19.35 -36.74
C GLY A 852 -17.76 -17.93 -36.61
N MET A 853 -17.39 -17.17 -35.57
CA MET A 853 -17.72 -15.74 -35.48
C MET A 853 -16.89 -14.93 -36.48
N THR A 854 -17.55 -14.07 -37.25
CA THR A 854 -16.93 -13.17 -38.22
C THR A 854 -16.72 -11.81 -37.59
N LEU A 855 -15.48 -11.31 -37.59
CA LEU A 855 -15.09 -9.99 -37.11
C LEU A 855 -14.69 -9.11 -38.30
N THR A 856 -15.44 -8.04 -38.56
CA THR A 856 -15.10 -7.03 -39.58
C THR A 856 -14.48 -5.81 -38.89
N LEU A 857 -13.28 -5.41 -39.34
CA LEU A 857 -12.56 -4.26 -38.78
C LEU A 857 -13.11 -2.93 -39.32
N LEU A 858 -13.52 -2.03 -38.42
CA LEU A 858 -14.14 -0.73 -38.75
C LEU A 858 -13.30 0.49 -38.30
N SER A 859 -12.31 0.29 -37.45
CA SER A 859 -11.30 1.28 -37.05
C SER A 859 -10.08 0.53 -36.51
N PRO A 860 -8.85 1.06 -36.58
CA PRO A 860 -8.43 2.34 -37.18
C PRO A 860 -7.92 2.20 -38.63
N THR A 861 -7.62 3.33 -39.29
CA THR A 861 -6.87 3.38 -40.56
C THR A 861 -5.38 3.70 -40.30
N PRO A 862 -4.47 3.45 -41.26
CA PRO A 862 -3.06 3.82 -41.14
C PRO A 862 -2.84 5.32 -40.83
N GLY A 863 -3.76 6.19 -41.27
CA GLY A 863 -3.68 7.62 -41.02
C GLY A 863 -3.80 8.00 -39.54
N GLN A 864 -4.64 7.31 -38.76
CA GLN A 864 -4.76 7.58 -37.33
C GLN A 864 -3.54 7.08 -36.55
N LEU A 865 -2.99 5.91 -36.91
CA LEU A 865 -1.75 5.40 -36.31
C LEU A 865 -0.58 6.38 -36.48
N LYS A 866 -0.42 6.95 -37.68
CA LYS A 866 0.61 7.96 -37.97
C LYS A 866 0.49 9.22 -37.11
N LYS A 867 -0.73 9.63 -36.74
CA LYS A 867 -0.97 10.82 -35.90
C LYS A 867 -0.58 10.60 -34.44
N LEU A 868 -0.65 9.36 -33.95
CA LEU A 868 -0.28 9.02 -32.58
C LEU A 868 1.25 9.04 -32.37
N ALA A 869 2.03 8.56 -33.35
CA ALA A 869 3.49 8.46 -33.25
C ALA A 869 4.22 9.74 -32.75
N PRO A 870 3.96 10.96 -33.28
CA PRO A 870 4.64 12.17 -32.80
C PRO A 870 4.15 12.66 -31.43
N VAL A 871 2.89 12.40 -31.07
CA VAL A 871 2.35 12.70 -29.73
C VAL A 871 3.03 11.78 -28.72
N TRP A 872 3.04 10.49 -29.03
CA TRP A 872 3.64 9.46 -28.20
C TRP A 872 5.16 9.69 -28.03
N ALA A 873 5.90 10.05 -29.08
CA ALA A 873 7.32 10.42 -29.00
C ALA A 873 7.59 11.72 -28.20
N ARG A 874 6.70 12.72 -28.29
CA ARG A 874 6.84 14.00 -27.59
C ARG A 874 6.59 13.86 -26.10
N GLU A 875 5.56 13.12 -25.71
CA GLU A 875 5.27 12.82 -24.32
C GLU A 875 6.45 12.06 -23.69
N MET A 876 7.05 11.10 -24.40
CA MET A 876 8.30 10.45 -23.97
C MET A 876 9.45 11.44 -23.70
N LYS A 877 9.65 12.42 -24.58
CA LYS A 877 10.72 13.43 -24.45
C LYS A 877 10.43 14.44 -23.33
N ARG A 878 9.16 14.80 -23.11
CA ARG A 878 8.71 15.79 -22.13
C ARG A 878 8.96 15.35 -20.68
N TYR A 879 8.95 14.05 -20.43
CA TYR A 879 9.22 13.50 -19.09
C TYR A 879 10.69 13.11 -18.87
N GLY A 880 11.57 13.25 -19.87
CA GLY A 880 13.02 12.99 -19.72
C GLY A 880 13.38 11.52 -19.42
N LEU A 881 12.67 10.55 -20.01
CA LEU A 881 12.68 9.17 -19.56
C LEU A 881 13.35 8.17 -20.51
N GLN A 882 14.14 7.26 -19.92
CA GLN A 882 14.29 5.85 -20.32
C GLN A 882 13.05 5.03 -19.85
N PRO A 883 12.76 3.84 -20.41
CA PRO A 883 11.47 3.12 -20.28
C PRO A 883 11.00 2.90 -18.84
N GLY A 884 10.17 3.80 -18.26
CA GLY A 884 10.12 3.81 -16.79
C GLY A 884 9.14 4.70 -16.01
N SER A 885 8.37 5.64 -16.58
CA SER A 885 7.45 6.48 -15.76
C SER A 885 6.00 6.56 -16.21
N ARG A 886 5.10 6.75 -15.23
CA ARG A 886 3.64 6.85 -15.41
C ARG A 886 3.35 8.18 -16.11
N VAL A 887 2.53 8.14 -17.16
CA VAL A 887 1.92 9.33 -17.76
C VAL A 887 0.42 9.17 -17.59
N ASP A 888 -0.21 10.17 -16.98
CA ASP A 888 -1.65 10.24 -16.77
C ASP A 888 -2.26 11.16 -17.84
N TYR A 889 -2.87 10.56 -18.86
CA TYR A 889 -3.49 11.28 -19.98
C TYR A 889 -4.88 11.86 -19.63
N SER A 890 -5.42 11.57 -18.44
CA SER A 890 -6.74 12.04 -18.01
C SER A 890 -6.84 13.56 -17.87
N ARG A 891 -5.71 14.28 -17.83
CA ARG A 891 -5.67 15.75 -17.69
C ARG A 891 -6.03 16.53 -18.97
N LEU A 892 -6.28 15.87 -20.10
CA LEU A 892 -6.60 16.56 -21.38
C LEU A 892 -8.07 16.51 -21.83
N LEU A 893 -8.97 15.87 -21.06
CA LEU A 893 -10.38 15.78 -21.44
C LEU A 893 -11.28 16.18 -20.27
N LYS A 894 -11.54 17.49 -20.13
CA LYS A 894 -12.66 18.01 -19.32
C LYS A 894 -13.79 18.44 -20.25
N GLY A 895 -14.77 17.55 -20.45
CA GLY A 895 -16.07 17.91 -21.01
C GLY A 895 -16.90 18.68 -19.98
N HIS A 896 -17.64 19.70 -20.44
CA HIS A 896 -18.61 20.40 -19.60
C HIS A 896 -19.90 19.56 -19.55
N THR A 897 -20.34 19.16 -18.36
CA THR A 897 -21.61 18.47 -18.15
C THR A 897 -22.77 19.47 -18.18
N SER A 898 -23.74 19.24 -19.07
CA SER A 898 -24.97 20.03 -19.13
C SER A 898 -26.01 19.49 -18.14
N ALA A 899 -26.66 20.38 -17.39
CA ALA A 899 -27.72 20.03 -16.45
C ALA A 899 -29.11 19.86 -17.09
N SER A 900 -29.24 20.09 -18.41
CA SER A 900 -30.52 20.02 -19.13
C SER A 900 -31.04 18.59 -19.29
N THR A 901 -32.36 18.43 -19.38
CA THR A 901 -33.09 17.16 -19.61
C THR A 901 -33.95 17.19 -20.89
N ASP A 902 -33.81 18.26 -21.68
CA ASP A 902 -34.47 18.40 -22.99
C ASP A 902 -33.67 17.66 -24.06
N ILE A 903 -34.20 16.52 -24.51
CA ILE A 903 -33.53 15.63 -25.47
C ILE A 903 -33.39 16.28 -26.85
N GLU A 904 -34.36 17.08 -27.28
CA GLU A 904 -34.30 17.74 -28.58
C GLU A 904 -33.18 18.79 -28.60
N ALA A 905 -33.14 19.64 -27.57
CA ALA A 905 -32.09 20.65 -27.43
C ALA A 905 -30.68 20.04 -27.21
N LEU A 906 -30.58 18.93 -26.47
CA LEU A 906 -29.31 18.23 -26.25
C LEU A 906 -28.80 17.52 -27.51
N ALA A 907 -29.69 16.90 -28.29
CA ALA A 907 -29.30 16.19 -29.50
C ALA A 907 -28.80 17.14 -30.60
N ASP A 908 -29.34 18.36 -30.66
CA ASP A 908 -29.02 19.38 -31.67
C ASP A 908 -27.80 20.23 -31.30
N THR A 909 -27.13 19.93 -30.18
CA THR A 909 -25.88 20.61 -29.78
C THR A 909 -24.76 20.34 -30.79
N PRO A 910 -24.02 21.37 -31.27
CA PRO A 910 -22.96 21.22 -32.26
C PRO A 910 -21.90 20.17 -31.89
N PHE A 911 -21.52 19.34 -32.86
CA PHE A 911 -20.49 18.32 -32.69
C PHE A 911 -19.10 18.89 -32.92
N ALA A 912 -18.23 18.86 -31.91
CA ALA A 912 -16.85 19.35 -32.00
C ALA A 912 -15.83 18.28 -32.44
N GLY A 913 -16.17 16.99 -32.31
CA GLY A 913 -15.29 15.86 -32.61
C GLY A 913 -14.22 15.60 -31.55
N ASP A 914 -13.85 14.33 -31.39
CA ASP A 914 -12.74 13.91 -30.52
C ASP A 914 -11.39 14.18 -31.20
N GLY A 915 -10.53 14.96 -30.54
CA GLY A 915 -9.19 15.31 -30.99
C GLY A 915 -8.08 14.40 -30.41
N GLY A 916 -8.42 13.47 -29.52
CA GLY A 916 -7.49 12.57 -28.86
C GLY A 916 -6.80 11.63 -29.84
N ALA A 917 -5.47 11.71 -29.93
CA ALA A 917 -4.69 10.83 -30.81
C ALA A 917 -4.76 9.34 -30.41
N PRO A 918 -4.76 8.95 -29.11
CA PRO A 918 -4.94 7.55 -28.70
C PRO A 918 -6.29 6.96 -29.10
N ASN A 919 -7.39 7.68 -28.84
CA ASN A 919 -8.76 7.30 -29.18
C ASN A 919 -8.92 7.01 -30.68
N GLY A 920 -8.23 7.78 -31.53
CA GLY A 920 -8.20 7.57 -32.97
C GLY A 920 -7.58 6.22 -33.40
N THR A 921 -6.81 5.56 -32.54
CA THR A 921 -6.20 4.25 -32.82
C THR A 921 -7.03 3.05 -32.34
N SER A 922 -8.20 3.31 -31.74
CA SER A 922 -9.09 2.27 -31.23
C SER A 922 -9.49 1.23 -32.27
N ILE A 923 -9.29 -0.04 -31.94
CA ILE A 923 -9.75 -1.19 -32.74
C ILE A 923 -11.29 -1.32 -32.59
N GLY A 924 -12.02 -0.87 -33.61
CA GLY A 924 -13.49 -0.97 -33.67
C GLY A 924 -13.91 -2.17 -34.52
N LEU A 925 -14.86 -2.98 -34.03
CA LEU A 925 -15.21 -4.28 -34.62
C LEU A 925 -16.72 -4.47 -34.78
N LEU A 926 -17.15 -4.99 -35.93
CA LEU A 926 -18.45 -5.62 -36.09
C LEU A 926 -18.29 -7.13 -35.95
N ALA A 927 -18.94 -7.73 -34.95
CA ALA A 927 -18.96 -9.17 -34.73
C ALA A 927 -20.29 -9.77 -35.19
N GLU A 928 -20.23 -10.83 -36.02
CA GLU A 928 -21.40 -11.51 -36.57
C GLU A 928 -21.28 -13.03 -36.37
N TYR A 929 -22.32 -13.64 -35.80
CA TYR A 929 -22.39 -15.09 -35.60
C TYR A 929 -23.83 -15.57 -35.72
N ALA A 930 -24.07 -16.56 -36.59
CA ALA A 930 -25.39 -17.19 -36.75
C ALA A 930 -26.58 -16.22 -36.92
N GLY A 931 -26.36 -15.11 -37.64
CA GLY A 931 -27.35 -14.07 -37.88
C GLY A 931 -27.49 -13.01 -36.77
N MET A 932 -26.78 -13.18 -35.65
CA MET A 932 -26.64 -12.17 -34.59
C MET A 932 -25.47 -11.25 -34.89
N SER A 933 -25.58 -9.98 -34.52
CA SER A 933 -24.64 -8.91 -34.86
C SER A 933 -24.44 -7.92 -33.71
N ALA A 934 -23.18 -7.62 -33.37
CA ALA A 934 -22.83 -6.64 -32.35
C ALA A 934 -21.68 -5.73 -32.80
N LEU A 935 -21.84 -4.41 -32.61
CA LEU A 935 -20.81 -3.43 -32.86
C LEU A 935 -20.07 -3.06 -31.57
N PHE A 936 -18.74 -3.16 -31.58
CA PHE A 936 -17.86 -2.74 -30.49
C PHE A 936 -17.11 -1.47 -30.90
N GLY A 937 -17.58 -0.33 -30.38
CA GLY A 937 -17.11 0.99 -30.79
C GLY A 937 -15.78 1.44 -30.18
N ALA A 938 -15.33 0.80 -29.08
CA ALA A 938 -14.15 1.23 -28.29
C ALA A 938 -14.14 2.76 -28.11
N ASP A 939 -13.01 3.44 -28.24
CA ASP A 939 -12.97 4.91 -28.20
C ASP A 939 -12.82 5.52 -29.60
N ALA A 940 -13.25 4.78 -30.63
CA ALA A 940 -13.03 5.17 -32.01
C ALA A 940 -13.69 6.52 -32.35
N HIS A 941 -13.01 7.29 -33.21
CA HIS A 941 -13.54 8.54 -33.73
C HIS A 941 -14.75 8.29 -34.63
N ALA A 942 -15.87 8.95 -34.32
CA ALA A 942 -17.14 8.77 -35.05
C ALA A 942 -17.03 8.87 -36.58
N PRO A 943 -16.27 9.84 -37.16
CA PRO A 943 -16.13 9.93 -38.62
C PRO A 943 -15.49 8.69 -39.27
N VAL A 944 -14.61 7.99 -38.54
CA VAL A 944 -13.97 6.76 -39.03
C VAL A 944 -14.96 5.61 -39.08
N LEU A 945 -15.74 5.44 -38.00
CA LEU A 945 -16.82 4.44 -37.95
C LEU A 945 -17.87 4.72 -39.03
N VAL A 946 -18.30 5.97 -39.19
CA VAL A 946 -19.27 6.39 -40.23
C VAL A 946 -18.76 6.02 -41.63
N ALA A 947 -17.50 6.32 -41.94
CA ALA A 947 -16.91 6.01 -43.24
C ALA A 947 -16.84 4.49 -43.49
N SER A 948 -16.39 3.72 -42.49
CA SER A 948 -16.32 2.26 -42.57
C SER A 948 -17.69 1.61 -42.68
N ILE A 949 -18.68 2.09 -41.93
CA ILE A 949 -20.06 1.60 -42.00
C ILE A 949 -20.67 1.92 -43.37
N ARG A 950 -20.54 3.14 -43.91
CA ARG A 950 -21.01 3.45 -45.27
C ARG A 950 -20.40 2.56 -46.33
N LYS A 951 -19.10 2.27 -46.20
CA LYS A 951 -18.40 1.34 -47.09
C LYS A 951 -18.97 -0.07 -46.99
N LEU A 952 -19.23 -0.56 -45.77
CA LEU A 952 -19.87 -1.84 -45.53
C LEU A 952 -21.31 -1.89 -46.11
N LEU A 953 -22.09 -0.83 -45.93
CA LEU A 953 -23.44 -0.68 -46.45
C LEU A 953 -23.45 -0.75 -47.98
N GLY A 954 -22.53 -0.02 -48.64
CA GLY A 954 -22.36 -0.08 -50.09
C GLY A 954 -21.96 -1.49 -50.58
N GLN A 955 -21.08 -2.18 -49.85
CA GLN A 955 -20.69 -3.56 -50.15
C GLN A 955 -21.85 -4.56 -49.98
N ARG A 956 -22.75 -4.32 -49.01
CA ARG A 956 -23.91 -5.17 -48.72
C ARG A 956 -25.17 -4.81 -49.51
N GLY A 957 -25.18 -3.65 -50.18
CA GLY A 957 -26.35 -3.13 -50.90
C GLY A 957 -27.54 -2.81 -49.98
N VAL A 958 -27.27 -2.37 -48.74
CA VAL A 958 -28.30 -2.03 -47.75
C VAL A 958 -28.12 -0.59 -47.26
N GLU A 959 -29.21 0.06 -46.85
CA GLU A 959 -29.19 1.47 -46.45
C GLU A 959 -28.79 1.70 -44.98
N ARG A 960 -29.10 0.74 -44.10
CA ARG A 960 -28.78 0.78 -42.67
C ARG A 960 -28.20 -0.55 -42.20
N LEU A 961 -27.29 -0.48 -41.23
CA LEU A 961 -26.63 -1.64 -40.67
C LEU A 961 -27.47 -2.17 -39.52
N ARG A 962 -28.10 -3.32 -39.71
CA ARG A 962 -28.84 -4.01 -38.65
C ARG A 962 -27.87 -4.54 -37.59
N LEU A 963 -28.15 -4.22 -36.33
CA LEU A 963 -27.38 -4.65 -35.17
C LEU A 963 -28.31 -5.10 -34.03
N ASP A 964 -27.98 -6.21 -33.39
CA ASP A 964 -28.66 -6.65 -32.17
C ASP A 964 -28.14 -5.92 -30.93
N ALA A 965 -26.89 -5.45 -30.96
CA ALA A 965 -26.28 -4.65 -29.90
C ALA A 965 -25.23 -3.66 -30.43
N PHE A 966 -25.12 -2.49 -29.80
CA PHE A 966 -24.02 -1.54 -30.01
C PHE A 966 -23.40 -1.14 -28.68
N LYS A 967 -22.16 -1.56 -28.44
CA LYS A 967 -21.31 -1.01 -27.38
C LYS A 967 -20.82 0.36 -27.82
N VAL A 968 -21.43 1.38 -27.21
CA VAL A 968 -21.27 2.79 -27.56
C VAL A 968 -19.82 3.20 -27.37
N SER A 969 -19.33 4.03 -28.29
CA SER A 969 -17.94 4.50 -28.26
C SER A 969 -17.67 5.44 -27.09
N HIS A 970 -16.46 5.34 -26.51
CA HIS A 970 -15.91 6.26 -25.51
C HIS A 970 -16.89 6.52 -24.36
N HIS A 971 -17.42 5.42 -23.81
CA HIS A 971 -18.33 5.43 -22.66
C HIS A 971 -19.62 6.23 -22.85
N GLY A 972 -19.97 6.60 -24.07
CA GLY A 972 -21.06 7.54 -24.36
C GLY A 972 -20.64 9.01 -24.31
N SER A 973 -19.42 9.33 -24.75
CA SER A 973 -18.96 10.70 -24.95
C SER A 973 -19.70 11.40 -26.09
N GLN A 974 -20.08 12.67 -25.88
CA GLN A 974 -20.71 13.49 -26.91
C GLN A 974 -19.79 13.73 -28.12
N ASN A 975 -18.48 13.55 -27.97
CA ASN A 975 -17.50 13.77 -29.02
C ASN A 975 -17.28 12.52 -29.91
N ASN A 976 -17.88 11.38 -29.56
CA ASN A 976 -17.72 10.11 -30.27
C ASN A 976 -19.06 9.52 -30.74
N VAL A 977 -20.19 10.13 -30.35
CA VAL A 977 -21.55 9.72 -30.77
C VAL A 977 -22.19 10.85 -31.59
N THR A 978 -22.24 10.69 -32.92
CA THR A 978 -22.89 11.64 -33.84
C THR A 978 -24.30 11.17 -34.23
N ALA A 979 -25.17 12.11 -34.62
CA ALA A 979 -26.47 11.78 -35.20
C ALA A 979 -26.32 10.89 -36.45
N GLU A 980 -25.37 11.24 -37.32
CA GLU A 980 -25.05 10.48 -38.54
C GLU A 980 -24.67 9.04 -38.24
N LEU A 981 -23.83 8.79 -37.22
CA LEU A 981 -23.46 7.43 -36.83
C LEU A 981 -24.69 6.63 -36.42
N ILE A 982 -25.56 7.19 -35.57
CA ILE A 982 -26.76 6.49 -35.10
C ILE A 982 -27.75 6.23 -36.25
N GLN A 983 -27.92 7.18 -37.17
CA GLN A 983 -28.83 7.03 -38.31
C GLN A 983 -28.41 5.90 -39.28
N LEU A 984 -27.11 5.62 -39.39
CA LEU A 984 -26.61 4.50 -40.19
C LEU A 984 -26.91 3.12 -39.58
N LEU A 985 -27.31 3.05 -38.31
CA LEU A 985 -27.54 1.81 -37.57
C LEU A 985 -29.03 1.56 -37.39
N ASP A 986 -29.49 0.33 -37.62
CA ASP A 986 -30.77 -0.18 -37.13
C ASP A 986 -30.50 -1.03 -35.89
N CYS A 987 -30.49 -0.37 -34.72
CA CYS A 987 -30.11 -0.98 -33.45
C CYS A 987 -31.04 -0.54 -32.33
N ARG A 988 -31.46 -1.50 -31.49
CA ARG A 988 -32.29 -1.23 -30.31
C ARG A 988 -31.49 -1.19 -29.01
N ARG A 989 -30.46 -2.04 -28.86
CA ARG A 989 -29.74 -2.22 -27.59
C ARG A 989 -28.41 -1.49 -27.62
N TYR A 990 -28.27 -0.47 -26.77
CA TYR A 990 -27.04 0.31 -26.62
C TYR A 990 -26.41 -0.01 -25.27
N LEU A 991 -25.14 -0.41 -25.30
CA LEU A 991 -24.38 -0.85 -24.14
C LEU A 991 -23.41 0.26 -23.72
N ILE A 992 -23.51 0.70 -22.47
CA ILE A 992 -22.76 1.82 -21.88
C ILE A 992 -22.02 1.33 -20.63
N SER A 993 -20.69 1.47 -20.65
CA SER A 993 -19.76 0.88 -19.69
C SER A 993 -19.01 1.92 -18.87
N THR A 994 -19.68 2.59 -17.94
CA THR A 994 -19.00 3.57 -17.09
C THR A 994 -19.79 3.87 -15.83
N ASN A 995 -19.07 4.13 -14.73
CA ASN A 995 -19.63 4.70 -13.51
C ASN A 995 -19.69 6.24 -13.54
N GLY A 996 -19.00 6.88 -14.50
CA GLY A 996 -18.96 8.33 -14.70
C GLY A 996 -18.07 9.12 -13.73
N GLU A 997 -17.34 8.48 -12.81
CA GLU A 997 -16.62 9.22 -11.74
C GLU A 997 -15.46 10.09 -12.22
N HIS A 998 -14.81 9.72 -13.34
CA HIS A 998 -13.65 10.46 -13.88
C HIS A 998 -14.04 11.45 -14.98
N PHE A 999 -14.73 10.98 -16.01
CA PHE A 999 -15.05 11.79 -17.20
C PHE A 999 -16.49 12.30 -17.22
N SER A 1000 -17.29 11.97 -16.21
CA SER A 1000 -18.73 12.29 -16.15
C SER A 1000 -19.57 11.71 -17.30
N HIS A 1001 -19.03 10.73 -18.02
CA HIS A 1001 -19.77 9.95 -19.02
C HIS A 1001 -20.81 9.02 -18.37
N PRO A 1002 -21.86 8.60 -19.10
CA PRO A 1002 -22.19 9.04 -20.45
C PRO A 1002 -22.67 10.51 -20.47
N ASP A 1003 -22.28 11.24 -21.52
CA ASP A 1003 -22.79 12.59 -21.75
C ASP A 1003 -24.26 12.54 -22.13
N ARG A 1004 -25.05 13.47 -21.60
CA ARG A 1004 -26.49 13.52 -21.89
C ARG A 1004 -26.78 13.75 -23.36
N GLN A 1005 -25.92 14.47 -24.07
CA GLN A 1005 -25.99 14.72 -25.51
C GLN A 1005 -25.81 13.43 -26.31
N ALA A 1006 -24.91 12.53 -25.88
CA ALA A 1006 -24.72 11.25 -26.55
C ALA A 1006 -25.96 10.36 -26.39
N ILE A 1007 -26.48 10.25 -25.17
CA ILE A 1007 -27.73 9.52 -24.91
C ILE A 1007 -28.90 10.16 -25.66
N ALA A 1008 -29.00 11.49 -25.69
CA ALA A 1008 -30.05 12.20 -26.42
C ALA A 1008 -30.01 11.90 -27.93
N ARG A 1009 -28.83 11.85 -28.55
CA ARG A 1009 -28.67 11.46 -29.96
C ARG A 1009 -29.09 10.00 -30.20
N ILE A 1010 -28.77 9.10 -29.28
CA ILE A 1010 -29.23 7.71 -29.33
C ILE A 1010 -30.75 7.64 -29.26
N LEU A 1011 -31.38 8.34 -28.30
CA LEU A 1011 -32.83 8.34 -28.13
C LEU A 1011 -33.57 8.99 -29.30
N LYS A 1012 -33.06 10.10 -29.85
CA LYS A 1012 -33.67 10.82 -30.96
C LYS A 1012 -33.52 10.10 -32.30
N TYR A 1013 -32.33 9.56 -32.59
CA TYR A 1013 -32.00 9.02 -33.91
C TYR A 1013 -31.99 7.49 -33.98
N GLY A 1014 -32.01 6.79 -32.84
CA GLY A 1014 -31.93 5.32 -32.76
C GLY A 1014 -33.23 4.58 -33.13
N GLY A 1015 -34.35 5.31 -33.29
CA GLY A 1015 -35.65 4.74 -33.62
C GLY A 1015 -36.48 4.35 -32.38
N ALA A 1016 -37.58 3.63 -32.59
CA ALA A 1016 -38.50 3.27 -31.52
C ALA A 1016 -38.02 2.07 -30.70
N GLY A 1017 -38.24 2.11 -29.38
CA GLY A 1017 -37.94 1.00 -28.46
C GLY A 1017 -36.46 0.84 -28.15
N VAL A 1018 -35.76 1.95 -27.96
CA VAL A 1018 -34.35 1.96 -27.52
C VAL A 1018 -34.22 1.35 -26.12
N GLU A 1019 -33.24 0.48 -25.93
CA GLU A 1019 -32.85 -0.12 -24.67
C GLU A 1019 -31.42 0.31 -24.33
N LEU A 1020 -31.25 1.01 -23.21
CA LEU A 1020 -29.95 1.44 -22.66
C LEU A 1020 -29.52 0.45 -21.58
N TYR A 1021 -28.41 -0.24 -21.77
CA TYR A 1021 -27.81 -1.14 -20.80
C TYR A 1021 -26.61 -0.48 -20.15
N PHE A 1022 -26.67 -0.23 -18.84
CA PHE A 1022 -25.55 0.30 -18.06
C PHE A 1022 -24.92 -0.80 -17.22
N ASN A 1023 -23.59 -0.90 -17.18
CA ASN A 1023 -22.89 -1.83 -16.27
C ASN A 1023 -22.79 -1.31 -14.82
N PHE A 1024 -23.14 -0.05 -14.57
CA PHE A 1024 -23.22 0.57 -13.24
C PHE A 1024 -24.51 1.38 -13.10
N ARG A 1025 -25.02 1.49 -11.86
CA ARG A 1025 -25.95 2.55 -11.49
C ARG A 1025 -25.19 3.63 -10.73
N SER A 1026 -25.18 4.86 -11.22
CA SER A 1026 -24.46 5.98 -10.59
C SER A 1026 -25.22 7.29 -10.72
N LYS A 1027 -24.80 8.32 -9.97
CA LYS A 1027 -25.34 9.68 -10.05
C LYS A 1027 -25.31 10.29 -11.47
N HIS A 1028 -24.45 9.76 -12.35
CA HIS A 1028 -24.28 10.25 -13.72
C HIS A 1028 -25.30 9.65 -14.70
N ASN A 1029 -25.77 8.42 -14.43
CA ASN A 1029 -26.67 7.71 -15.33
C ASN A 1029 -28.04 7.39 -14.73
N GLU A 1030 -28.26 7.61 -13.41
CA GLU A 1030 -29.53 7.30 -12.73
C GLU A 1030 -30.71 8.12 -13.25
N ILE A 1031 -30.44 9.28 -13.86
CA ILE A 1031 -31.46 10.10 -14.49
C ILE A 1031 -32.23 9.33 -15.58
N TRP A 1032 -31.57 8.40 -16.28
CA TRP A 1032 -32.18 7.60 -17.34
C TRP A 1032 -33.11 6.51 -16.81
N ALA A 1033 -33.04 6.19 -15.50
CA ALA A 1033 -33.95 5.28 -14.83
C ALA A 1033 -35.32 5.91 -14.51
N ARG A 1034 -35.47 7.22 -14.70
CA ARG A 1034 -36.71 7.95 -14.40
C ARG A 1034 -37.89 7.45 -15.24
N PRO A 1035 -39.01 7.01 -14.63
CA PRO A 1035 -40.18 6.53 -15.37
C PRO A 1035 -40.77 7.58 -16.32
N ASP A 1036 -40.80 8.86 -15.91
CA ASP A 1036 -41.37 9.94 -16.71
C ASP A 1036 -40.57 10.21 -17.99
N LEU A 1037 -39.23 10.08 -17.94
CA LEU A 1037 -38.40 10.21 -19.14
C LEU A 1037 -38.53 9.00 -20.06
N GLN A 1038 -38.55 7.79 -19.49
CA GLN A 1038 -38.74 6.54 -20.24
C GLN A 1038 -40.09 6.50 -20.97
N GLU A 1039 -41.16 6.94 -20.31
CA GLU A 1039 -42.50 7.05 -20.92
C GLU A 1039 -42.54 8.15 -21.98
N LYS A 1040 -42.02 9.36 -21.67
CA LYS A 1040 -42.02 10.50 -22.59
C LYS A 1040 -41.26 10.23 -23.89
N TYR A 1041 -40.10 9.56 -23.82
CA TYR A 1041 -39.21 9.35 -24.96
C TYR A 1041 -39.18 7.90 -25.47
N GLY A 1042 -40.02 7.00 -24.91
CA GLY A 1042 -40.24 5.65 -25.44
C GLY A 1042 -39.02 4.72 -25.39
N TYR A 1043 -38.22 4.78 -24.33
CA TYR A 1043 -37.02 3.94 -24.13
C TYR A 1043 -37.07 3.16 -22.81
N ARG A 1044 -36.18 2.17 -22.67
CA ARG A 1044 -35.96 1.43 -21.40
C ARG A 1044 -34.51 1.54 -20.94
N ALA A 1045 -34.29 1.74 -19.65
CA ALA A 1045 -32.96 1.69 -19.03
C ALA A 1045 -32.81 0.46 -18.13
N HIS A 1046 -31.72 -0.28 -18.34
CA HIS A 1046 -31.37 -1.49 -17.62
C HIS A 1046 -30.08 -1.29 -16.82
N TYR A 1047 -30.08 -1.76 -15.58
CA TYR A 1047 -28.96 -1.67 -14.63
C TYR A 1047 -28.68 -3.05 -14.03
N PRO A 1048 -27.45 -3.30 -13.51
CA PRO A 1048 -27.15 -4.53 -12.78
C PRO A 1048 -28.07 -4.72 -11.56
N GLY A 1049 -28.38 -5.98 -11.24
CA GLY A 1049 -29.13 -6.33 -10.02
C GLY A 1049 -28.27 -6.23 -8.76
N ALA A 1050 -28.88 -6.09 -7.58
CA ALA A 1050 -28.17 -5.86 -6.32
C ALA A 1050 -27.09 -6.92 -5.99
N ASP A 1051 -27.31 -8.17 -6.42
CA ASP A 1051 -26.40 -9.30 -6.16
C ASP A 1051 -25.47 -9.63 -7.33
N ARG A 1052 -25.49 -8.83 -8.42
CA ARG A 1052 -24.73 -9.11 -9.64
C ARG A 1052 -23.82 -7.95 -10.01
N LYS A 1053 -22.52 -8.24 -10.13
CA LYS A 1053 -21.53 -7.30 -10.63
C LYS A 1053 -21.53 -7.26 -12.16
N GLY A 1054 -21.81 -6.10 -12.74
CA GLY A 1054 -21.85 -5.91 -14.20
C GLY A 1054 -23.16 -6.35 -14.87
N THR A 1055 -23.23 -6.18 -16.18
CA THR A 1055 -24.46 -6.43 -16.97
C THR A 1055 -24.20 -7.41 -18.09
N ILE A 1056 -25.10 -8.39 -18.24
CA ILE A 1056 -25.06 -9.38 -19.32
C ILE A 1056 -26.19 -9.12 -20.30
N VAL A 1057 -25.84 -9.10 -21.59
CA VAL A 1057 -26.78 -9.00 -22.72
C VAL A 1057 -26.63 -10.25 -23.57
N SER A 1058 -27.71 -11.02 -23.71
CA SER A 1058 -27.76 -12.21 -24.58
C SER A 1058 -28.47 -11.88 -25.90
N LEU A 1059 -27.87 -12.34 -26.99
CA LEU A 1059 -28.36 -12.27 -28.36
C LEU A 1059 -28.68 -13.71 -28.80
N GLY A 1060 -29.77 -13.89 -29.55
CA GLY A 1060 -30.28 -15.22 -29.91
C GLY A 1060 -31.05 -15.90 -28.78
N GLY A 1061 -31.86 -16.89 -29.15
CA GLY A 1061 -32.68 -17.70 -28.24
C GLY A 1061 -32.45 -19.17 -28.49
#